data_AF-A0AAD7JSK7-F1
#
_entry.id   AF-A0AAD7JSK7-F1
#
_cell.length_a   1.000
_cell.length_b   1.000
_cell.length_c   1.000
_cell.angle_alpha   90.00
_cell.angle_beta   90.00
_cell.angle_gamma   90.00
#
_symmetry.space_group_name_H-M   'P 1'
#
loop_
_entity.id
_entity.type
_entity.pdbx_description
1 polymer ?
#
loop_
_entity_poly.entity_id
_entity_poly.type
_entity_poly.pdbx_seq_one_letter_code
_entity_poly.pdbx_strand_id
1 'polypeptide(L)'
;MQVQFLSDWLPYCIGGELVDKMLGDAIIRSRQLFLDVLWTRGPDANFRAYGQIPTDFCWIDDIDRRDTWDGDSDAGQRDSDWEECPWEEEEDNSMDEDFDPDYIVDDLPDLRSSPTDLPELVNFVQSPAKPVVSVLPRKPRQTPASDGDELPFQWATHIRQFFFPEKDEMSGDEGEEAEERSAWDVVDDLVHMRLLKAPHYTRKSFQIALEESGLLDLMHRICRPGNLLETSHPDVEQSFRWHNWKVSYAEVYCRWVAPTLTQEQYDKTLPVPDPDYVFSLKEAMELFQFMSAHPRMLPWSFNPMAVFFLLSAECFAVNCETWLVPCLRELEYPRLDGWNSRRVYQRITSTGVFLTPHLHASFLNGLDPRLALIIQETVNHRTSLRKISREVFRTPNPKPSSEFGDGYESSEASDFDVSDSPKTKQKKKKKKKNSDNGEIKGVGGHAKDKVLGRENTPPSSKTHHNSCTYCAGRPMEEQCIRIIYVKPRDCRKLLGAALTCAPTTDRLKPKPLPKRKKGTKAVRKRRPRIRYFHPFDDLKMEFITYRRDVYRRCRKDIVRFVCQHDGIDERVGGVRFKAFSRKTLIQLRDNHRRVVVRAIRRREAMEAWAYGTMTGSGSRQAAGGYKGDGYGPYACHHWDTPDDIKALFRHAVDNDIMVGAGASIYPPMQRELGSTTSESGINRFGRFGVSTFTCTNYISSTHFDPDIGIHDLLQNQKKSGYVGGLYPCTQLTKTGCGPHDYNFAYARWGVVIQTRPNTVWVFNGRHEHGTVMPSQSAVNAEMWSGLIISVGFNAVII
;
A
#
# COMPACT_ATOMS: atom_id res chain seq x y z
N MET A 1 21.94 24.70 29.45
CA MET A 1 21.99 24.00 28.15
C MET A 1 20.68 24.09 27.38
N GLN A 2 19.59 23.38 27.71
CA GLN A 2 18.39 23.40 26.85
C GLN A 2 17.66 24.76 26.79
N VAL A 3 17.57 25.48 27.92
CA VAL A 3 17.08 26.88 27.92
C VAL A 3 17.99 27.81 27.11
N GLN A 4 19.31 27.56 27.14
CA GLN A 4 20.31 28.31 26.37
C GLN A 4 20.11 28.09 24.86
N PHE A 5 19.94 26.85 24.42
CA PHE A 5 19.67 26.54 23.02
C PHE A 5 18.40 27.24 22.49
N LEU A 6 17.36 27.36 23.32
CA LEU A 6 16.15 28.09 22.96
C LEU A 6 16.32 29.62 23.00
N SER A 7 17.06 30.18 23.97
CA SER A 7 17.37 31.62 24.00
C SER A 7 18.25 32.06 22.85
N ASP A 8 19.15 31.19 22.39
CA ASP A 8 20.13 31.52 21.36
C ASP A 8 19.54 31.36 19.94
N TRP A 9 18.48 30.56 19.77
CA TRP A 9 17.87 30.26 18.46
C TRP A 9 16.59 31.07 18.16
N LEU A 10 15.68 31.27 19.13
CA LEU A 10 14.42 31.99 18.90
C LEU A 10 14.56 33.43 18.37
N PRO A 11 15.51 34.27 18.84
CA PRO A 11 15.64 35.66 18.40
C PRO A 11 15.81 35.83 16.89
N TYR A 12 16.43 34.85 16.23
CA TYR A 12 16.63 34.83 14.78
C TYR A 12 15.34 34.57 13.98
N CYS A 13 14.32 33.95 14.59
CA CYS A 13 13.09 33.58 13.89
C CYS A 13 11.93 34.58 14.07
N ILE A 14 11.90 35.33 15.16
CA ILE A 14 10.72 36.15 15.56
C ILE A 14 11.05 37.53 16.17
N GLY A 15 12.33 37.91 16.24
CA GLY A 15 12.76 39.23 16.73
C GLY A 15 12.91 39.31 18.26
N GLY A 16 14.06 39.80 18.72
CA GLY A 16 14.50 39.70 20.11
C GLY A 16 13.54 40.27 21.16
N GLU A 17 12.97 41.47 20.95
CA GLU A 17 12.10 42.13 21.94
C GLU A 17 10.80 41.34 22.25
N LEU A 18 10.30 40.57 21.28
CA LEU A 18 9.12 39.71 21.51
C LEU A 18 9.51 38.46 22.29
N VAL A 19 10.69 37.89 22.01
CA VAL A 19 11.22 36.69 22.66
C VAL A 19 11.49 36.95 24.14
N ASP A 20 12.19 38.02 24.52
CA ASP A 20 12.51 38.30 25.93
C ASP A 20 11.24 38.46 26.79
N LYS A 21 10.21 39.10 26.24
CA LYS A 21 8.93 39.31 26.92
C LYS A 21 8.14 38.00 27.06
N MET A 22 8.10 37.17 26.00
CA MET A 22 7.44 35.86 26.03
C MET A 22 8.16 34.86 26.93
N LEU A 23 9.51 34.81 26.90
CA LEU A 23 10.29 33.91 27.76
C LEU A 23 10.17 34.30 29.24
N GLY A 24 10.23 35.60 29.55
CA GLY A 24 10.01 36.12 30.90
C GLY A 24 8.65 35.71 31.46
N ASP A 25 7.57 36.00 30.73
CA ASP A 25 6.21 35.64 31.14
C ASP A 25 6.00 34.12 31.21
N ALA A 26 6.54 33.34 30.27
CA ALA A 26 6.42 31.88 30.27
C ALA A 26 7.19 31.22 31.43
N ILE A 27 8.38 31.71 31.78
CA ILE A 27 9.16 31.22 32.93
C ILE A 27 8.45 31.57 34.23
N ILE A 28 7.92 32.80 34.37
CA ILE A 28 7.15 33.22 35.55
C ILE A 28 5.88 32.37 35.70
N ARG A 29 5.09 32.20 34.63
CA ARG A 29 3.86 31.39 34.65
C ARG A 29 4.13 29.91 34.89
N SER A 30 5.15 29.32 34.26
CA SER A 30 5.51 27.91 34.48
C SER A 30 5.96 27.64 35.91
N ARG A 31 6.72 28.59 36.50
CA ARG A 31 7.14 28.53 37.90
C ARG A 31 5.94 28.69 38.85
N GLN A 32 5.00 29.59 38.53
CA GLN A 32 3.76 29.75 39.30
C GLN A 32 2.90 28.49 39.23
N LEU A 33 2.66 27.92 38.04
CA LEU A 33 1.88 26.69 37.85
C LEU A 33 2.49 25.49 38.60
N PHE A 34 3.82 25.38 38.60
CA PHE A 34 4.53 24.34 39.35
C PHE A 34 4.38 24.51 40.87
N LEU A 35 4.41 25.73 41.37
CA LEU A 35 4.15 26.04 42.78
C LEU A 35 2.67 25.82 43.16
N ASP A 36 1.72 26.20 42.31
CA ASP A 36 0.29 26.00 42.53
C ASP A 36 -0.09 24.51 42.53
N VAL A 37 0.54 23.69 41.68
CA VAL A 37 0.40 22.21 41.67
C VAL A 37 1.01 21.56 42.92
N LEU A 38 2.06 22.16 43.50
CA LEU A 38 2.60 21.74 44.80
C LEU A 38 1.74 22.19 45.97
N TRP A 39 1.07 23.35 45.88
CA TRP A 39 0.29 23.95 46.97
C TRP A 39 -1.16 23.47 47.04
N THR A 40 -1.76 23.06 45.91
CA THR A 40 -3.14 22.53 45.85
C THR A 40 -3.28 21.09 46.35
N ARG A 41 -2.19 20.41 46.73
CA ARG A 41 -2.24 19.10 47.39
C ARG A 41 -2.15 19.24 48.91
N GLY A 42 -3.31 19.42 49.54
CA GLY A 42 -3.48 19.30 50.99
C GLY A 42 -3.14 17.89 51.53
N PRO A 43 -3.00 17.74 52.87
CA PRO A 43 -2.13 16.73 53.47
C PRO A 43 -2.63 15.27 53.52
N ASP A 44 -3.83 14.94 53.02
CA ASP A 44 -4.46 13.63 53.20
C ASP A 44 -4.43 12.70 51.96
N ALA A 45 -3.26 12.57 51.32
CA ALA A 45 -3.03 11.62 50.23
C ALA A 45 -1.90 10.63 50.55
N ASN A 46 -2.24 9.54 51.24
CA ASN A 46 -1.32 8.45 51.62
C ASN A 46 -0.62 7.81 50.40
N PHE A 47 0.64 8.18 50.15
CA PHE A 47 1.57 7.41 49.34
C PHE A 47 2.69 6.85 50.24
N ARG A 48 2.63 5.55 50.55
CA ARG A 48 3.74 4.84 51.19
C ARG A 48 4.90 4.71 50.19
N ALA A 49 5.89 5.58 50.34
CA ALA A 49 7.15 5.46 49.63
C ALA A 49 7.97 4.24 50.12
N TYR A 50 8.81 3.70 49.24
CA TYR A 50 9.75 2.63 49.57
C TYR A 50 10.84 3.14 50.53
N GLY A 51 11.06 2.42 51.65
CA GLY A 51 12.30 2.53 52.42
C GLY A 51 13.47 1.99 51.60
N GLN A 52 14.53 2.78 51.43
CA GLN A 52 15.73 2.80 52.27
C GLN A 52 16.69 1.62 52.00
N ILE A 53 17.83 1.98 51.41
CA ILE A 53 19.07 1.20 51.38
C ILE A 53 19.78 1.41 52.73
N PRO A 54 20.26 0.36 53.42
CA PRO A 54 21.26 0.49 54.47
C PRO A 54 22.66 0.18 53.90
N THR A 55 23.57 1.12 54.06
CA THR A 55 25.03 0.88 54.05
C THR A 55 25.50 0.80 55.50
N ASP A 56 26.20 -0.28 55.87
CA ASP A 56 27.52 -0.25 56.55
C ASP A 56 27.86 -1.54 57.34
N PHE A 57 29.13 -1.96 57.21
CA PHE A 57 30.02 -2.76 58.10
C PHE A 57 29.42 -3.84 59.04
N CYS A 58 29.96 -5.06 59.11
CA CYS A 58 31.37 -5.35 59.50
C CYS A 58 31.82 -6.81 59.20
N TRP A 59 33.09 -7.11 59.48
CA TRP A 59 33.74 -8.43 59.34
C TRP A 59 33.40 -9.42 60.48
N ILE A 60 33.50 -10.74 60.24
CA ILE A 60 34.49 -11.68 60.84
C ILE A 60 34.18 -13.15 60.45
N ASP A 61 35.22 -13.80 59.95
CA ASP A 61 35.67 -15.20 59.96
C ASP A 61 34.75 -16.42 60.25
N ASP A 62 35.09 -17.48 59.50
CA ASP A 62 35.40 -18.84 59.96
C ASP A 62 34.37 -20.01 59.93
N ILE A 63 34.81 -21.03 59.16
CA ILE A 63 34.96 -22.44 59.54
C ILE A 63 33.81 -23.46 59.34
N ASP A 64 34.15 -24.37 58.42
CA ASP A 64 33.95 -25.83 58.36
C ASP A 64 32.73 -26.48 57.67
N ARG A 65 33.10 -27.59 57.00
CA ARG A 65 32.32 -28.79 56.68
C ARG A 65 31.19 -28.68 55.65
N ARG A 66 30.98 -29.68 54.79
CA ARG A 66 31.77 -30.81 54.24
C ARG A 66 30.75 -31.59 53.39
N ASP A 67 31.30 -32.45 52.55
CA ASP A 67 30.65 -33.56 51.85
C ASP A 67 30.17 -33.24 50.43
N THR A 68 31.02 -33.43 49.42
CA THR A 68 31.42 -34.71 48.80
C THR A 68 30.30 -35.37 48.00
N TRP A 69 30.43 -35.34 46.68
CA TRP A 69 30.39 -36.58 45.91
C TRP A 69 31.25 -36.45 44.65
N ASP A 70 32.26 -37.32 44.57
CA ASP A 70 33.15 -37.49 43.42
C ASP A 70 32.42 -38.08 42.20
N GLY A 71 33.05 -37.93 41.03
CA GLY A 71 32.50 -38.41 39.76
C GLY A 71 33.46 -38.21 38.59
N ASP A 72 34.70 -38.68 38.75
CA ASP A 72 35.76 -38.60 37.74
C ASP A 72 35.35 -39.18 36.37
N SER A 73 35.87 -38.57 35.29
CA SER A 73 36.84 -39.28 34.42
C SER A 73 37.44 -38.36 33.34
N ASP A 74 38.74 -38.11 33.52
CA ASP A 74 39.79 -38.24 32.51
C ASP A 74 39.79 -37.43 31.20
N ALA A 75 40.70 -36.44 31.26
CA ALA A 75 41.97 -36.43 30.52
C ALA A 75 41.99 -36.19 29.00
N GLY A 76 42.72 -35.14 28.62
CA GLY A 76 43.04 -34.79 27.24
C GLY A 76 44.00 -33.61 27.15
N GLN A 77 45.20 -33.72 27.76
CA GLN A 77 46.25 -32.72 27.60
C GLN A 77 46.61 -32.53 26.11
N ARG A 78 46.78 -31.28 25.70
CA ARG A 78 47.75 -30.90 24.66
C ARG A 78 48.11 -29.42 24.79
N ASP A 79 49.33 -29.19 25.27
CA ASP A 79 50.03 -27.92 25.08
C ASP A 79 50.38 -27.76 23.60
N SER A 80 50.29 -26.53 23.08
CA SER A 80 51.09 -26.04 21.95
C SER A 80 51.06 -24.52 21.95
N ASP A 81 52.20 -23.89 22.22
CA ASP A 81 52.41 -22.46 22.02
C ASP A 81 52.15 -22.09 20.55
N TRP A 82 51.45 -20.96 20.31
CA TRP A 82 51.54 -20.21 19.06
C TRP A 82 51.37 -18.71 19.31
N GLU A 83 52.52 -18.06 19.39
CA GLU A 83 52.87 -16.74 18.84
C GLU A 83 51.89 -15.56 19.06
N GLU A 84 52.32 -14.65 19.93
CA GLU A 84 52.03 -13.22 19.77
C GLU A 84 52.52 -12.75 18.38
N CYS A 85 51.67 -12.02 17.65
CA CYS A 85 52.12 -11.28 16.47
C CYS A 85 51.34 -9.95 16.37
N PRO A 86 52.02 -8.80 16.36
CA PRO A 86 51.38 -7.49 16.42
C PRO A 86 50.92 -7.03 15.03
N TRP A 87 49.82 -6.28 14.98
CA TRP A 87 49.53 -5.40 13.85
C TRP A 87 49.12 -4.04 14.39
N GLU A 88 49.82 -3.02 13.90
CA GLU A 88 49.78 -1.65 14.38
C GLU A 88 48.47 -0.95 14.00
N GLU A 89 48.08 0.03 14.83
CA GLU A 89 46.94 0.90 14.57
C GLU A 89 47.32 1.93 13.48
N GLU A 90 47.03 1.62 12.21
CA GLU A 90 46.94 2.66 11.18
C GLU A 90 45.62 3.43 11.36
N GLU A 91 45.68 4.53 12.12
CA GLU A 91 44.60 5.51 12.24
C GLU A 91 44.37 6.24 10.90
N ASP A 92 43.55 5.66 10.01
CA ASP A 92 43.05 6.36 8.82
C ASP A 92 41.95 7.37 9.21
N ASN A 93 42.38 8.46 9.84
CA ASN A 93 41.56 9.61 10.23
C ASN A 93 41.20 10.47 9.01
N SER A 94 40.42 9.91 8.08
CA SER A 94 39.86 10.61 6.92
C SER A 94 38.38 10.28 6.64
N MET A 95 37.57 10.16 7.70
CA MET A 95 36.12 10.30 7.55
C MET A 95 35.73 11.77 7.32
N ASP A 96 35.81 12.20 6.06
CA ASP A 96 35.08 13.37 5.60
C ASP A 96 33.58 13.15 5.83
N GLU A 97 33.00 13.86 6.81
CA GLU A 97 31.56 13.95 6.98
C GLU A 97 30.97 14.74 5.81
N ASP A 98 30.63 14.00 4.74
CA ASP A 98 29.96 14.49 3.53
C ASP A 98 28.48 14.84 3.85
N PHE A 99 28.32 15.84 4.73
CA PHE A 99 27.06 16.50 5.06
C PHE A 99 26.50 17.13 3.79
N ASP A 100 25.25 16.83 3.44
CA ASP A 100 24.61 17.31 2.21
C ASP A 100 23.82 18.59 2.51
N PRO A 101 24.39 19.81 2.37
CA PRO A 101 23.71 21.07 2.74
C PRO A 101 22.44 21.32 1.92
N ASP A 102 22.30 20.66 0.76
CA ASP A 102 21.06 20.58 -0.06
C ASP A 102 19.83 20.02 0.71
N TYR A 103 19.97 19.65 1.99
CA TYR A 103 18.90 19.11 2.84
C TYR A 103 18.55 19.98 4.07
N ILE A 104 19.08 21.21 4.17
CA ILE A 104 18.56 22.22 5.11
C ILE A 104 17.20 22.74 4.60
N VAL A 105 16.27 23.01 5.53
CA VAL A 105 14.90 23.45 5.23
C VAL A 105 14.82 24.98 5.22
N ASP A 106 15.50 25.59 4.26
CA ASP A 106 15.30 26.99 3.91
C ASP A 106 14.46 27.11 2.62
N ASP A 107 13.91 28.29 2.37
CA ASP A 107 12.85 28.61 1.40
C ASP A 107 11.48 27.95 1.67
N LEU A 108 10.84 28.39 2.76
CA LEU A 108 9.39 28.54 2.79
C LEU A 108 9.03 29.80 1.95
N PRO A 109 8.28 29.68 0.84
CA PRO A 109 7.82 30.85 0.11
C PRO A 109 6.79 31.64 0.94
N ASP A 110 6.94 32.97 1.00
CA ASP A 110 6.06 33.89 1.74
C ASP A 110 4.63 33.86 1.19
N LEU A 111 3.77 33.04 1.78
CA LEU A 111 2.37 32.84 1.41
C LEU A 111 1.47 33.96 1.98
N ARG A 112 1.79 35.22 1.65
CA ARG A 112 0.88 36.36 1.88
C ARG A 112 -0.24 36.36 0.84
N SER A 113 -1.23 35.50 1.02
CA SER A 113 -2.48 35.53 0.26
C SER A 113 -3.72 35.40 1.18
N SER A 114 -4.42 36.52 1.37
CA SER A 114 -5.77 36.70 1.95
C SER A 114 -6.07 36.08 3.34
N PRO A 115 -6.29 36.88 4.40
CA PRO A 115 -6.56 36.37 5.76
C PRO A 115 -7.96 35.77 6.04
N THR A 116 -8.78 35.47 5.03
CA THR A 116 -10.25 35.38 5.22
C THR A 116 -10.86 33.99 5.44
N ASP A 117 -10.18 32.89 5.11
CA ASP A 117 -10.81 31.54 5.05
C ASP A 117 -10.21 30.48 6.01
N LEU A 118 -9.56 30.93 7.10
CA LEU A 118 -8.86 30.05 8.06
C LEU A 118 -9.61 29.51 9.31
N PRO A 119 -10.86 29.89 9.68
CA PRO A 119 -11.49 29.38 10.92
C PRO A 119 -11.75 27.86 10.97
N GLU A 120 -11.97 27.18 9.85
CA GLU A 120 -12.39 25.77 9.85
C GLU A 120 -11.24 24.76 10.02
N LEU A 121 -9.99 25.14 9.74
CA LEU A 121 -8.88 24.18 9.76
C LEU A 121 -8.42 23.79 11.17
N VAL A 122 -8.69 24.62 12.18
CA VAL A 122 -8.24 24.42 13.58
C VAL A 122 -9.17 23.46 14.33
N ASN A 123 -10.44 23.35 13.94
CA ASN A 123 -11.40 22.42 14.55
C ASN A 123 -11.20 20.94 14.12
N PHE A 124 -10.19 20.65 13.30
CA PHE A 124 -9.86 19.27 12.90
C PHE A 124 -8.98 18.51 13.94
N VAL A 125 -8.76 19.10 15.12
CA VAL A 125 -8.12 18.40 16.25
C VAL A 125 -9.11 17.41 16.88
N GLN A 126 -9.13 16.21 16.31
CA GLN A 126 -9.52 14.95 16.95
C GLN A 126 -10.70 15.04 17.95
N SER A 127 -11.92 15.24 17.45
CA SER A 127 -13.03 14.54 18.09
C SER A 127 -12.68 13.05 18.06
N PRO A 128 -12.57 12.36 19.21
CA PRO A 128 -12.25 10.95 19.22
C PRO A 128 -13.43 10.21 18.60
N ALA A 129 -13.29 9.82 17.33
CA ALA A 129 -14.18 8.84 16.73
C ALA A 129 -14.29 7.69 17.73
N LYS A 130 -15.53 7.38 18.17
CA LYS A 130 -15.80 6.24 19.06
C LYS A 130 -14.95 5.09 18.53
N PRO A 131 -14.05 4.50 19.34
CA PRO A 131 -13.12 3.51 18.81
C PRO A 131 -13.96 2.41 18.19
N VAL A 132 -13.96 2.33 16.84
CA VAL A 132 -14.66 1.30 16.07
C VAL A 132 -14.21 0.01 16.71
N VAL A 133 -15.14 -0.64 17.43
CA VAL A 133 -14.81 -1.69 18.40
C VAL A 133 -13.94 -2.65 17.63
N SER A 134 -12.66 -2.75 18.02
CA SER A 134 -11.72 -3.47 17.17
C SER A 134 -12.13 -4.92 17.28
N VAL A 135 -12.88 -5.40 16.29
CA VAL A 135 -13.44 -6.73 16.27
C VAL A 135 -12.25 -7.69 16.24
N LEU A 136 -11.86 -8.11 17.44
CA LEU A 136 -10.76 -9.03 17.64
C LEU A 136 -11.25 -10.33 17.05
N PRO A 137 -10.51 -10.94 16.10
CA PRO A 137 -10.94 -12.20 15.52
C PRO A 137 -11.14 -13.20 16.65
N ARG A 138 -12.41 -13.56 16.88
CA ARG A 138 -12.77 -14.69 17.73
C ARG A 138 -12.01 -15.88 17.15
N LYS A 139 -11.48 -16.76 18.00
CA LYS A 139 -11.10 -18.07 17.48
C LYS A 139 -12.38 -18.68 16.91
N PRO A 140 -12.34 -19.29 15.71
CA PRO A 140 -13.49 -20.04 15.22
C PRO A 140 -13.98 -20.95 16.34
N ARG A 141 -15.29 -21.08 16.53
CA ARG A 141 -15.81 -22.13 17.42
C ARG A 141 -15.13 -23.45 17.02
N GLN A 142 -14.81 -24.29 18.02
CA GLN A 142 -14.36 -25.64 17.71
C GLN A 142 -15.43 -26.25 16.81
N THR A 143 -15.02 -26.80 15.66
CA THR A 143 -15.95 -27.40 14.69
C THR A 143 -16.93 -28.28 15.45
N PRO A 144 -18.26 -28.09 15.24
CA PRO A 144 -19.24 -28.87 15.98
C PRO A 144 -18.94 -30.35 15.76
N ALA A 145 -19.06 -31.15 16.82
CA ALA A 145 -18.68 -32.57 16.79
C ALA A 145 -19.59 -33.44 15.89
N SER A 146 -20.58 -32.82 15.25
CA SER A 146 -21.39 -33.37 14.16
C SER A 146 -20.56 -33.53 12.88
N ASP A 147 -19.72 -34.57 12.82
CA ASP A 147 -19.18 -35.13 11.58
C ASP A 147 -20.33 -35.77 10.76
N GLY A 148 -21.22 -34.95 10.21
CA GLY A 148 -22.50 -35.41 9.66
C GLY A 148 -23.00 -34.64 8.45
N ASP A 149 -23.98 -35.23 7.78
CA ASP A 149 -24.67 -34.62 6.64
C ASP A 149 -25.77 -33.62 7.09
N GLU A 150 -25.85 -33.30 8.39
CA GLU A 150 -26.69 -32.24 8.97
C GLU A 150 -26.13 -30.83 8.73
N LEU A 151 -24.82 -30.70 8.48
CA LEU A 151 -24.13 -29.41 8.33
C LEU A 151 -24.77 -28.48 7.27
N PRO A 152 -25.18 -28.94 6.07
CA PRO A 152 -25.86 -28.08 5.09
C PRO A 152 -27.17 -27.49 5.60
N PHE A 153 -27.95 -28.23 6.40
CA PHE A 153 -29.20 -27.73 6.99
C PHE A 153 -28.95 -26.66 8.06
N GLN A 154 -27.93 -26.86 8.90
CA GLN A 154 -27.51 -25.84 9.88
C GLN A 154 -27.08 -24.55 9.16
N TRP A 155 -26.19 -24.67 8.17
CA TRP A 155 -25.71 -23.54 7.37
C TRP A 155 -26.82 -22.82 6.63
N ALA A 156 -27.74 -23.55 5.99
CA ALA A 156 -28.90 -22.97 5.32
C ALA A 156 -29.80 -22.20 6.30
N THR A 157 -29.92 -22.67 7.54
CA THR A 157 -30.72 -22.01 8.59
C THR A 157 -30.09 -20.68 9.00
N HIS A 158 -28.80 -20.66 9.37
CA HIS A 158 -28.12 -19.41 9.74
C HIS A 158 -28.09 -18.41 8.57
N ILE A 159 -27.80 -18.87 7.34
CA ILE A 159 -27.81 -18.03 6.14
C ILE A 159 -29.20 -17.44 5.86
N ARG A 160 -30.28 -18.22 6.06
CA ARG A 160 -31.65 -17.74 5.90
C ARG A 160 -31.98 -16.68 6.95
N GLN A 161 -31.68 -16.94 8.21
CA GLN A 161 -31.91 -15.99 9.31
C GLN A 161 -31.16 -14.66 9.11
N PHE A 162 -29.90 -14.71 8.68
CA PHE A 162 -29.08 -13.50 8.53
C PHE A 162 -29.40 -12.68 7.27
N PHE A 163 -29.48 -13.31 6.10
CA PHE A 163 -29.66 -12.58 4.82
C PHE A 163 -31.12 -12.38 4.42
N PHE A 164 -32.03 -13.20 4.95
CA PHE A 164 -33.44 -13.21 4.57
C PHE A 164 -34.36 -13.30 5.81
N PRO A 165 -34.18 -12.46 6.85
CA PRO A 165 -35.00 -12.51 8.05
C PRO A 165 -36.48 -12.28 7.71
N GLU A 166 -37.36 -13.02 8.40
CA GLU A 166 -38.79 -12.80 8.33
C GLU A 166 -39.14 -11.54 9.13
N LYS A 167 -39.90 -10.62 8.53
CA LYS A 167 -39.95 -9.21 8.94
C LYS A 167 -40.58 -8.93 10.32
N ASP A 168 -41.20 -9.92 10.93
CA ASP A 168 -42.08 -9.75 12.08
C ASP A 168 -41.44 -10.19 13.42
N GLU A 169 -40.23 -10.78 13.42
CA GLU A 169 -39.69 -11.48 14.61
C GLU A 169 -38.71 -10.68 15.51
N MET A 170 -38.14 -9.55 15.07
CA MET A 170 -36.96 -8.94 15.76
C MET A 170 -37.09 -7.48 16.21
N SER A 171 -38.30 -6.99 16.52
CA SER A 171 -38.46 -5.65 17.10
C SER A 171 -38.17 -5.60 18.62
N GLY A 172 -36.91 -5.41 19.02
CA GLY A 172 -36.52 -5.15 20.41
C GLY A 172 -34.99 -5.17 20.64
N ASP A 173 -34.54 -4.75 21.83
CA ASP A 173 -33.11 -4.68 22.18
C ASP A 173 -32.41 -6.07 22.13
N GLU A 174 -33.15 -7.16 22.34
CA GLU A 174 -32.64 -8.53 22.16
C GLU A 174 -32.30 -8.85 20.69
N GLY A 175 -32.90 -8.12 19.75
CA GLY A 175 -32.69 -8.23 18.30
C GLY A 175 -31.27 -7.81 17.88
N GLU A 176 -30.73 -6.70 18.40
CA GLU A 176 -29.38 -6.24 18.01
C GLU A 176 -28.29 -7.26 18.41
N GLU A 177 -28.38 -7.83 19.62
CA GLU A 177 -27.47 -8.92 20.00
C GLU A 177 -27.73 -10.23 19.22
N ALA A 178 -28.98 -10.50 18.80
CA ALA A 178 -29.31 -11.67 17.99
C ALA A 178 -28.76 -11.54 16.55
N GLU A 179 -28.85 -10.35 15.96
CA GLU A 179 -28.28 -10.01 14.65
C GLU A 179 -26.75 -10.11 14.65
N GLU A 180 -26.07 -9.54 15.66
CA GLU A 180 -24.61 -9.69 15.76
C GLU A 180 -24.21 -11.17 15.91
N ARG A 181 -24.93 -11.94 16.73
CA ARG A 181 -24.72 -13.39 16.87
C ARG A 181 -24.93 -14.13 15.54
N SER A 182 -26.00 -13.83 14.82
CA SER A 182 -26.33 -14.43 13.52
C SER A 182 -25.23 -14.15 12.48
N ALA A 183 -24.74 -12.91 12.40
CA ALA A 183 -23.62 -12.55 11.55
C ALA A 183 -22.36 -13.39 11.86
N TRP A 184 -22.04 -13.57 13.15
CA TRP A 184 -20.90 -14.40 13.56
C TRP A 184 -21.04 -15.88 13.21
N ASP A 185 -22.23 -16.45 13.37
CA ASP A 185 -22.48 -17.86 13.08
C ASP A 185 -22.34 -18.13 11.57
N VAL A 186 -22.84 -17.23 10.71
CA VAL A 186 -22.66 -17.30 9.25
C VAL A 186 -21.18 -17.13 8.81
N VAL A 187 -20.38 -16.36 9.55
CA VAL A 187 -18.93 -16.23 9.31
C VAL A 187 -18.17 -17.50 9.70
N ASP A 188 -18.44 -18.06 10.88
CA ASP A 188 -17.83 -19.33 11.33
C ASP A 188 -18.23 -20.47 10.38
N ASP A 189 -19.47 -20.48 9.89
CA ASP A 189 -19.94 -21.42 8.87
C ASP A 189 -19.16 -21.28 7.56
N LEU A 190 -19.05 -20.09 6.96
CA LEU A 190 -18.27 -19.89 5.73
C LEU A 190 -16.81 -20.33 5.89
N VAL A 191 -16.21 -20.11 7.06
CA VAL A 191 -14.86 -20.60 7.38
C VAL A 191 -14.85 -22.14 7.40
N HIS A 192 -15.84 -22.78 8.02
CA HIS A 192 -15.97 -24.24 8.03
C HIS A 192 -16.17 -24.80 6.60
N MET A 193 -17.07 -24.22 5.80
CA MET A 193 -17.30 -24.60 4.39
C MET A 193 -16.00 -24.55 3.56
N ARG A 194 -15.20 -23.50 3.75
CA ARG A 194 -13.91 -23.31 3.05
C ARG A 194 -12.82 -24.29 3.48
N LEU A 195 -12.85 -24.77 4.72
CA LEU A 195 -11.92 -25.75 5.27
C LEU A 195 -12.30 -27.20 4.94
N LEU A 196 -13.55 -27.44 4.53
CA LEU A 196 -14.06 -28.76 4.18
C LEU A 196 -13.28 -29.34 2.97
N LYS A 197 -12.70 -30.53 3.17
CA LYS A 197 -11.89 -31.21 2.15
C LYS A 197 -12.77 -31.96 1.16
N ALA A 198 -12.28 -32.14 -0.08
CA ALA A 198 -12.99 -32.84 -1.15
C ALA A 198 -13.66 -34.17 -0.72
N PRO A 199 -12.98 -35.10 0.00
CA PRO A 199 -13.60 -36.37 0.39
C PRO A 199 -14.84 -36.27 1.30
N HIS A 200 -15.13 -35.10 1.89
CA HIS A 200 -16.35 -34.88 2.66
C HIS A 200 -17.49 -34.38 1.77
N TYR A 201 -17.25 -33.33 0.97
CA TYR A 201 -18.31 -32.74 0.14
C TYR A 201 -18.61 -33.53 -1.14
N THR A 202 -17.72 -34.42 -1.60
CA THR A 202 -18.01 -35.33 -2.72
C THR A 202 -18.75 -36.61 -2.31
N ARG A 203 -19.15 -36.76 -1.04
CA ARG A 203 -19.95 -37.91 -0.60
C ARG A 203 -21.39 -37.76 -1.10
N LYS A 204 -22.00 -38.87 -1.56
CA LYS A 204 -23.37 -38.85 -2.07
C LYS A 204 -24.39 -38.37 -1.03
N SER A 205 -24.24 -38.76 0.24
CA SER A 205 -25.14 -38.34 1.32
C SER A 205 -25.03 -36.84 1.60
N PHE A 206 -23.82 -36.29 1.62
CA PHE A 206 -23.58 -34.85 1.75
C PHE A 206 -24.17 -34.07 0.56
N GLN A 207 -24.05 -34.58 -0.66
CA GLN A 207 -24.64 -33.94 -1.86
C GLN A 207 -26.18 -33.95 -1.81
N ILE A 208 -26.79 -35.03 -1.33
CA ILE A 208 -28.25 -35.09 -1.08
C ILE A 208 -28.65 -34.04 -0.04
N ALA A 209 -27.97 -33.98 1.12
CA ALA A 209 -28.26 -32.97 2.14
C ALA A 209 -28.02 -31.53 1.65
N LEU A 210 -27.03 -31.31 0.78
CA LEU A 210 -26.72 -30.02 0.18
C LEU A 210 -27.83 -29.54 -0.79
N GLU A 211 -28.52 -30.48 -1.44
CA GLU A 211 -29.72 -30.23 -2.26
C GLU A 211 -30.97 -30.04 -1.37
N GLU A 212 -31.27 -31.00 -0.49
CA GLU A 212 -32.46 -31.01 0.38
C GLU A 212 -32.53 -29.84 1.38
N SER A 213 -31.38 -29.32 1.83
CA SER A 213 -31.32 -28.13 2.71
C SER A 213 -31.67 -26.81 2.02
N GLY A 214 -31.68 -26.77 0.68
CA GLY A 214 -31.79 -25.54 -0.10
C GLY A 214 -30.57 -24.61 0.03
N LEU A 215 -29.45 -25.08 0.59
CA LEU A 215 -28.24 -24.28 0.77
C LEU A 215 -27.69 -23.75 -0.56
N LEU A 216 -27.71 -24.57 -1.62
CA LEU A 216 -27.26 -24.17 -2.95
C LEU A 216 -28.10 -23.03 -3.54
N ASP A 217 -29.42 -23.03 -3.31
CA ASP A 217 -30.31 -21.97 -3.77
C ASP A 217 -30.09 -20.67 -3.00
N LEU A 218 -29.86 -20.74 -1.68
CA LEU A 218 -29.47 -19.57 -0.88
C LEU A 218 -28.14 -18.99 -1.34
N MET A 219 -27.12 -19.84 -1.55
CA MET A 219 -25.82 -19.43 -2.06
C MET A 219 -25.92 -18.82 -3.46
N HIS A 220 -26.66 -19.46 -4.38
CA HIS A 220 -26.91 -18.93 -5.73
C HIS A 220 -27.67 -17.59 -5.66
N ARG A 221 -28.69 -17.47 -4.81
CA ARG A 221 -29.44 -16.22 -4.59
C ARG A 221 -28.54 -15.11 -4.07
N ILE A 222 -27.64 -15.38 -3.11
CA ILE A 222 -26.66 -14.40 -2.59
C ILE A 222 -25.64 -13.99 -3.68
N CYS A 223 -25.14 -14.96 -4.44
CA CYS A 223 -24.14 -14.74 -5.48
C CYS A 223 -24.69 -14.03 -6.73
N ARG A 224 -26.02 -14.04 -6.97
CA ARG A 224 -26.65 -13.38 -8.13
C ARG A 224 -26.24 -11.91 -8.19
N PRO A 225 -25.47 -11.47 -9.22
CA PRO A 225 -24.83 -10.15 -9.17
C PRO A 225 -25.79 -8.97 -9.03
N GLY A 226 -26.95 -9.02 -9.70
CA GLY A 226 -27.95 -7.94 -9.72
C GLY A 226 -28.99 -7.94 -8.59
N ASN A 227 -28.91 -8.86 -7.62
CA ASN A 227 -29.95 -9.02 -6.59
C ASN A 227 -30.10 -7.84 -5.60
N LEU A 228 -29.12 -6.93 -5.54
CA LEU A 228 -28.97 -5.82 -4.57
C LEU A 228 -29.24 -6.22 -3.10
N LEU A 229 -29.06 -7.50 -2.75
CA LEU A 229 -29.37 -8.08 -1.44
C LEU A 229 -28.60 -7.38 -0.33
N GLU A 230 -27.36 -7.03 -0.62
CA GLU A 230 -26.45 -6.25 0.20
C GLU A 230 -26.92 -4.83 0.54
N THR A 231 -28.05 -4.37 -0.02
CA THR A 231 -28.72 -3.10 0.36
C THR A 231 -30.00 -3.32 1.19
N SER A 232 -30.27 -4.56 1.65
CA SER A 232 -31.48 -4.90 2.41
C SER A 232 -31.47 -4.39 3.86
N HIS A 233 -30.30 -4.44 4.53
CA HIS A 233 -30.10 -4.03 5.92
C HIS A 233 -28.68 -3.46 6.12
N PRO A 234 -28.46 -2.47 7.01
CA PRO A 234 -27.15 -1.91 7.29
C PRO A 234 -26.09 -2.96 7.68
N ASP A 235 -26.45 -3.93 8.52
CA ASP A 235 -25.53 -4.95 9.02
C ASP A 235 -25.21 -6.01 7.96
N VAL A 236 -26.19 -6.33 7.12
CA VAL A 236 -25.97 -7.13 5.91
C VAL A 236 -24.97 -6.39 5.01
N GLU A 237 -25.20 -5.11 4.68
CA GLU A 237 -24.27 -4.30 3.89
C GLU A 237 -22.85 -4.28 4.49
N GLN A 238 -22.74 -4.01 5.79
CA GLN A 238 -21.48 -3.96 6.52
C GLN A 238 -20.76 -5.32 6.53
N SER A 239 -21.50 -6.42 6.62
CA SER A 239 -20.94 -7.77 6.50
C SER A 239 -20.45 -8.09 5.08
N PHE A 240 -21.11 -7.60 4.02
CA PHE A 240 -20.58 -7.73 2.65
C PHE A 240 -19.23 -6.99 2.50
N ARG A 241 -19.05 -5.82 3.14
CA ARG A 241 -17.75 -5.10 3.18
C ARG A 241 -16.65 -5.96 3.82
N TRP A 242 -16.97 -6.70 4.88
CA TRP A 242 -16.00 -7.48 5.66
C TRP A 242 -15.69 -8.86 5.10
N HIS A 243 -16.68 -9.55 4.54
CA HIS A 243 -16.60 -10.98 4.20
C HIS A 243 -16.73 -11.27 2.70
N ASN A 244 -17.07 -10.26 1.88
CA ASN A 244 -17.17 -10.37 0.42
C ASN A 244 -18.04 -11.55 -0.01
N TRP A 245 -19.25 -11.66 0.56
CA TRP A 245 -20.08 -12.86 0.52
C TRP A 245 -20.33 -13.40 -0.89
N LYS A 246 -20.58 -12.53 -1.90
CA LYS A 246 -20.79 -12.96 -3.30
C LYS A 246 -19.61 -13.79 -3.82
N VAL A 247 -18.36 -13.31 -3.63
CA VAL A 247 -17.16 -14.03 -4.08
C VAL A 247 -16.87 -15.24 -3.18
N SER A 248 -17.05 -15.09 -1.87
CA SER A 248 -16.76 -16.15 -0.91
C SER A 248 -17.67 -17.37 -1.06
N TYR A 249 -18.99 -17.16 -1.23
CA TYR A 249 -19.92 -18.26 -1.50
C TYR A 249 -19.79 -18.79 -2.92
N ALA A 250 -19.51 -17.95 -3.93
CA ALA A 250 -19.26 -18.45 -5.29
C ALA A 250 -18.04 -19.37 -5.35
N GLU A 251 -16.99 -19.10 -4.57
CA GLU A 251 -15.83 -19.99 -4.46
C GLU A 251 -16.21 -21.37 -3.89
N VAL A 252 -17.00 -21.40 -2.81
CA VAL A 252 -17.49 -22.63 -2.18
C VAL A 252 -18.44 -23.39 -3.11
N TYR A 253 -19.40 -22.68 -3.72
CA TYR A 253 -20.36 -23.20 -4.68
C TYR A 253 -19.66 -23.91 -5.85
N CYS A 254 -18.74 -23.21 -6.52
CA CYS A 254 -17.96 -23.80 -7.60
C CYS A 254 -17.11 -24.99 -7.11
N ARG A 255 -16.53 -24.93 -5.91
CA ARG A 255 -15.74 -26.04 -5.37
C ARG A 255 -16.56 -27.31 -5.13
N TRP A 256 -17.83 -27.18 -4.76
CA TRP A 256 -18.72 -28.30 -4.44
C TRP A 256 -19.55 -28.81 -5.62
N VAL A 257 -19.87 -27.95 -6.60
CA VAL A 257 -20.82 -28.23 -7.69
C VAL A 257 -20.18 -28.22 -9.10
N ALA A 258 -18.99 -27.66 -9.30
CA ALA A 258 -18.46 -27.41 -10.65
C ALA A 258 -17.92 -28.60 -11.49
N PRO A 259 -18.13 -29.90 -11.17
CA PRO A 259 -18.09 -30.92 -12.21
C PRO A 259 -19.23 -30.83 -13.23
N THR A 260 -20.37 -30.21 -12.90
CA THR A 260 -21.62 -30.31 -13.71
C THR A 260 -22.20 -29.01 -14.25
N LEU A 261 -21.89 -27.84 -13.68
CA LEU A 261 -22.27 -26.56 -14.29
C LEU A 261 -21.51 -26.35 -15.60
N THR A 262 -22.22 -26.40 -16.72
CA THR A 262 -21.60 -26.09 -18.02
C THR A 262 -21.32 -24.59 -18.11
N GLN A 263 -20.20 -24.22 -18.75
CA GLN A 263 -19.86 -22.83 -19.06
C GLN A 263 -21.04 -22.10 -19.74
N GLU A 264 -21.81 -22.84 -20.55
CA GLU A 264 -23.02 -22.39 -21.22
C GLU A 264 -24.11 -21.81 -20.30
N GLN A 265 -24.24 -22.29 -19.05
CA GLN A 265 -25.18 -21.75 -18.07
C GLN A 265 -24.72 -20.39 -17.51
N TYR A 266 -23.41 -20.18 -17.42
CA TYR A 266 -22.83 -18.89 -17.04
C TYR A 266 -22.91 -17.89 -18.20
N ASP A 267 -22.52 -18.32 -19.40
CA ASP A 267 -22.44 -17.47 -20.61
C ASP A 267 -23.81 -16.91 -21.04
N LYS A 268 -24.91 -17.64 -20.81
CA LYS A 268 -26.29 -17.19 -21.06
C LYS A 268 -26.68 -15.90 -20.31
N THR A 269 -25.88 -15.45 -19.34
CA THR A 269 -26.15 -14.22 -18.56
C THR A 269 -25.49 -12.96 -19.13
N LEU A 270 -24.51 -13.05 -20.03
CA LEU A 270 -23.88 -11.87 -20.63
C LEU A 270 -24.51 -11.54 -22.01
N PRO A 271 -24.79 -10.26 -22.32
CA PRO A 271 -25.27 -9.90 -23.65
C PRO A 271 -24.19 -10.26 -24.69
N VAL A 272 -24.60 -10.92 -25.77
CA VAL A 272 -23.69 -11.21 -26.89
C VAL A 272 -23.24 -9.87 -27.48
N PRO A 273 -21.93 -9.55 -27.50
CA PRO A 273 -21.47 -8.25 -27.97
C PRO A 273 -21.68 -8.13 -29.48
N ASP A 274 -22.40 -7.08 -29.90
CA ASP A 274 -22.63 -6.78 -31.31
C ASP A 274 -21.41 -5.98 -31.83
N PRO A 275 -20.68 -6.48 -32.85
CA PRO A 275 -19.55 -5.78 -33.44
C PRO A 275 -19.96 -4.57 -34.29
N ASP A 276 -21.24 -4.32 -34.54
CA ASP A 276 -21.75 -3.18 -35.29
C ASP A 276 -22.52 -2.17 -34.41
N TYR A 277 -22.87 -2.53 -33.17
CA TYR A 277 -23.54 -1.61 -32.23
C TYR A 277 -22.69 -0.35 -31.93
N VAL A 278 -23.30 0.82 -32.11
CA VAL A 278 -22.68 2.14 -31.94
C VAL A 278 -23.29 2.88 -30.75
N PHE A 279 -22.73 2.66 -29.56
CA PHE A 279 -23.09 3.41 -28.36
C PHE A 279 -22.87 4.93 -28.55
N SER A 280 -23.96 5.69 -28.48
CA SER A 280 -24.00 7.13 -28.77
C SER A 280 -23.75 8.00 -27.53
N LEU A 281 -23.52 9.31 -27.74
CA LEU A 281 -23.46 10.29 -26.64
C LEU A 281 -24.80 10.37 -25.89
N LYS A 282 -25.92 10.26 -26.61
CA LYS A 282 -27.26 10.27 -26.00
C LYS A 282 -27.42 9.09 -25.04
N GLU A 283 -26.99 7.90 -25.44
CA GLU A 283 -27.02 6.70 -24.59
C GLU A 283 -26.07 6.79 -23.39
N ALA A 284 -24.91 7.45 -23.53
CA ALA A 284 -24.05 7.73 -22.40
C ALA A 284 -24.75 8.62 -21.35
N MET A 285 -25.50 9.63 -21.81
CA MET A 285 -26.27 10.52 -20.93
C MET A 285 -27.48 9.81 -20.32
N GLU A 286 -28.26 9.07 -21.12
CA GLU A 286 -29.39 8.25 -20.67
C GLU A 286 -28.95 7.21 -19.62
N LEU A 287 -27.80 6.56 -19.81
CA LEU A 287 -27.21 5.63 -18.84
C LEU A 287 -26.90 6.32 -17.50
N PHE A 288 -26.20 7.45 -17.50
CA PHE A 288 -25.88 8.14 -16.24
C PHE A 288 -27.12 8.73 -15.57
N GLN A 289 -28.11 9.21 -16.33
CA GLN A 289 -29.41 9.63 -15.79
C GLN A 289 -30.16 8.44 -15.16
N PHE A 290 -30.12 7.27 -15.79
CA PHE A 290 -30.70 6.05 -15.23
C PHE A 290 -30.01 5.61 -13.94
N MET A 291 -28.66 5.63 -13.91
CA MET A 291 -27.87 5.34 -12.71
C MET A 291 -28.12 6.36 -11.59
N SER A 292 -28.34 7.62 -11.96
CA SER A 292 -28.73 8.70 -11.04
C SER A 292 -30.14 8.53 -10.48
N ALA A 293 -31.07 7.95 -11.23
CA ALA A 293 -32.42 7.64 -10.76
C ALA A 293 -32.43 6.40 -9.83
N HIS A 294 -31.43 5.53 -9.95
CA HIS A 294 -31.30 4.29 -9.19
C HIS A 294 -29.97 4.22 -8.40
N PRO A 295 -29.64 5.18 -7.51
CA PRO A 295 -28.32 5.27 -6.89
C PRO A 295 -27.93 4.03 -6.08
N ARG A 296 -28.90 3.22 -5.61
CA ARG A 296 -28.65 1.92 -4.97
C ARG A 296 -28.01 0.87 -5.88
N MET A 297 -28.07 1.02 -7.20
CA MET A 297 -27.39 0.13 -8.14
C MET A 297 -25.87 0.29 -8.12
N LEU A 298 -25.37 1.40 -7.54
CA LEU A 298 -23.95 1.69 -7.44
C LEU A 298 -23.41 1.05 -6.17
N PRO A 299 -22.58 -0.01 -6.28
CA PRO A 299 -22.28 -0.86 -5.14
C PRO A 299 -21.17 -0.29 -4.24
N TRP A 300 -21.04 1.03 -4.15
CA TRP A 300 -19.95 1.70 -3.40
C TRP A 300 -19.94 1.37 -1.92
N SER A 301 -21.10 1.00 -1.36
CA SER A 301 -21.23 0.87 0.09
C SER A 301 -20.57 -0.44 0.54
N PHE A 302 -20.93 -1.56 -0.07
CA PHE A 302 -20.33 -2.85 0.17
C PHE A 302 -19.06 -3.14 -0.66
N ASN A 303 -18.93 -2.53 -1.84
CA ASN A 303 -17.76 -2.61 -2.72
C ASN A 303 -17.27 -1.20 -3.12
N PRO A 304 -16.52 -0.51 -2.24
CA PRO A 304 -15.99 0.84 -2.48
C PRO A 304 -15.14 0.97 -3.75
N MET A 305 -14.63 -0.14 -4.29
CA MET A 305 -13.82 -0.15 -5.52
C MET A 305 -14.63 0.12 -6.78
N ALA A 306 -15.96 0.00 -6.73
CA ALA A 306 -16.82 0.28 -7.86
C ALA A 306 -16.79 1.75 -8.29
N VAL A 307 -16.39 2.70 -7.41
CA VAL A 307 -16.16 4.10 -7.79
C VAL A 307 -15.11 4.24 -8.90
N PHE A 308 -14.24 3.25 -9.09
CA PHE A 308 -13.19 3.24 -10.11
C PHE A 308 -13.65 2.70 -11.48
N PHE A 309 -14.93 2.37 -11.67
CA PHE A 309 -15.42 1.74 -12.91
C PHE A 309 -15.12 2.55 -14.19
N LEU A 310 -14.97 3.88 -14.10
CA LEU A 310 -14.67 4.77 -15.23
C LEU A 310 -13.16 5.08 -15.42
N LEU A 311 -12.26 4.51 -14.61
CA LEU A 311 -10.82 4.83 -14.67
C LEU A 311 -10.09 4.25 -15.89
N SER A 312 -10.40 3.02 -16.30
CA SER A 312 -9.85 2.37 -17.51
C SER A 312 -10.89 1.50 -18.21
N ALA A 313 -10.60 1.08 -19.44
CA ALA A 313 -11.48 0.18 -20.20
C ALA A 313 -11.64 -1.18 -19.52
N GLU A 314 -10.59 -1.64 -18.84
CA GLU A 314 -10.57 -2.87 -18.05
C GLU A 314 -11.31 -2.72 -16.73
N CYS A 315 -11.22 -1.56 -16.06
CA CYS A 315 -12.09 -1.28 -14.91
C CYS A 315 -13.56 -1.34 -15.36
N PHE A 316 -13.90 -0.69 -16.46
CA PHE A 316 -15.28 -0.69 -16.95
C PHE A 316 -15.74 -2.08 -17.37
N ALA A 317 -14.92 -2.86 -18.09
CA ALA A 317 -15.26 -4.23 -18.48
C ALA A 317 -15.54 -5.14 -17.27
N VAL A 318 -14.63 -5.16 -16.28
CA VAL A 318 -14.82 -5.94 -15.06
C VAL A 318 -16.07 -5.49 -14.30
N ASN A 319 -16.33 -4.18 -14.17
CA ASN A 319 -17.53 -3.68 -13.48
C ASN A 319 -18.84 -3.93 -14.27
N CYS A 320 -18.81 -3.91 -15.62
CA CYS A 320 -19.91 -4.35 -16.48
C CYS A 320 -20.30 -5.81 -16.20
N GLU A 321 -19.32 -6.71 -16.20
CA GLU A 321 -19.52 -8.14 -16.02
C GLU A 321 -19.95 -8.48 -14.57
N THR A 322 -19.37 -7.79 -13.58
CA THR A 322 -19.55 -8.13 -12.15
C THR A 322 -20.75 -7.48 -11.46
N TRP A 323 -21.26 -6.33 -11.92
CA TRP A 323 -22.47 -5.74 -11.31
C TRP A 323 -23.28 -4.86 -12.26
N LEU A 324 -22.65 -4.03 -13.11
CA LEU A 324 -23.36 -2.97 -13.83
C LEU A 324 -24.37 -3.53 -14.84
N VAL A 325 -23.99 -4.47 -15.72
CA VAL A 325 -24.95 -5.08 -16.67
C VAL A 325 -25.99 -5.95 -15.94
N PRO A 326 -25.64 -6.78 -14.93
CA PRO A 326 -26.63 -7.48 -14.11
C PRO A 326 -27.65 -6.57 -13.42
N CYS A 327 -27.22 -5.47 -12.79
CA CYS A 327 -28.13 -4.51 -12.14
C CYS A 327 -29.00 -3.77 -13.17
N LEU A 328 -28.41 -3.34 -14.30
CA LEU A 328 -29.19 -2.74 -15.38
C LEU A 328 -30.27 -3.69 -15.91
N ARG A 329 -30.02 -5.01 -15.97
CA ARG A 329 -31.03 -5.99 -16.39
C ARG A 329 -32.11 -6.19 -15.33
N GLU A 330 -31.74 -6.30 -14.06
CA GLU A 330 -32.72 -6.42 -12.95
C GLU A 330 -33.64 -5.18 -12.86
N LEU A 331 -33.12 -4.00 -13.23
CA LEU A 331 -33.84 -2.74 -13.30
C LEU A 331 -34.45 -2.45 -14.70
N GLU A 332 -34.53 -3.45 -15.57
CA GLU A 332 -35.17 -3.38 -16.91
C GLU A 332 -34.66 -2.25 -17.84
N TYR A 333 -33.36 -1.94 -17.80
CA TYR A 333 -32.76 -0.92 -18.66
C TYR A 333 -32.93 -1.28 -20.16
N PRO A 334 -33.60 -0.44 -20.98
CA PRO A 334 -34.17 -0.87 -22.26
C PRO A 334 -33.17 -1.01 -23.42
N ARG A 335 -31.85 -0.91 -23.18
CA ARG A 335 -30.81 -0.97 -24.23
C ARG A 335 -29.53 -1.64 -23.75
N LEU A 336 -29.59 -2.93 -23.41
CA LEU A 336 -28.41 -3.75 -23.05
C LEU A 336 -27.92 -4.65 -24.18
N ASP A 337 -28.77 -4.94 -25.17
CA ASP A 337 -28.43 -5.86 -26.25
C ASP A 337 -27.28 -5.31 -27.09
N GLY A 338 -26.39 -6.20 -27.52
CA GLY A 338 -25.20 -5.85 -28.29
C GLY A 338 -24.08 -5.14 -27.51
N TRP A 339 -24.22 -4.90 -26.20
CA TRP A 339 -23.21 -4.15 -25.44
C TRP A 339 -21.82 -4.80 -25.44
N ASN A 340 -20.87 -4.13 -26.08
CA ASN A 340 -19.45 -4.37 -25.91
C ASN A 340 -18.88 -3.38 -24.87
N SER A 341 -18.63 -3.85 -23.65
CA SER A 341 -18.18 -3.01 -22.51
C SER A 341 -16.99 -2.10 -22.84
N ARG A 342 -15.97 -2.63 -23.53
CA ARG A 342 -14.78 -1.85 -23.96
C ARG A 342 -15.14 -0.74 -24.94
N ARG A 343 -16.03 -0.99 -25.91
CA ARG A 343 -16.50 0.03 -26.86
C ARG A 343 -17.41 1.07 -26.21
N VAL A 344 -18.33 0.64 -25.33
CA VAL A 344 -19.17 1.55 -24.52
C VAL A 344 -18.27 2.50 -23.73
N TYR A 345 -17.29 1.99 -22.99
CA TYR A 345 -16.29 2.80 -22.30
C TYR A 345 -15.54 3.77 -23.23
N GLN A 346 -15.06 3.28 -24.39
CA GLN A 346 -14.39 4.13 -25.38
C GLN A 346 -15.30 5.25 -25.87
N ARG A 347 -16.60 5.00 -26.06
CA ARG A 347 -17.59 6.01 -26.46
C ARG A 347 -17.85 7.01 -25.34
N ILE A 348 -18.15 6.58 -24.12
CA ILE A 348 -18.31 7.49 -22.96
C ILE A 348 -17.06 8.39 -22.79
N THR A 349 -15.86 7.84 -23.00
CA THR A 349 -14.59 8.57 -22.82
C THR A 349 -14.12 9.40 -24.01
N SER A 350 -14.61 9.14 -25.23
CA SER A 350 -14.26 9.89 -26.45
C SER A 350 -15.30 10.93 -26.87
N THR A 351 -16.59 10.70 -26.58
CA THR A 351 -17.71 11.59 -26.97
C THR A 351 -17.77 12.91 -26.22
N GLY A 352 -16.79 13.20 -25.36
CA GLY A 352 -16.61 14.52 -24.77
C GLY A 352 -17.37 14.77 -23.46
N VAL A 353 -18.12 13.79 -22.93
CA VAL A 353 -18.77 13.88 -21.60
C VAL A 353 -17.76 14.36 -20.55
N PHE A 354 -16.58 13.76 -20.52
CA PHE A 354 -15.48 14.11 -19.59
C PHE A 354 -14.54 15.23 -20.07
N LEU A 355 -14.72 15.75 -21.30
CA LEU A 355 -13.72 16.62 -21.97
C LEU A 355 -14.28 17.99 -22.39
N THR A 356 -15.58 18.24 -22.22
CA THR A 356 -16.25 19.46 -22.68
C THR A 356 -16.77 20.25 -21.47
N PRO A 357 -16.03 21.25 -20.95
CA PRO A 357 -16.32 21.87 -19.65
C PRO A 357 -17.73 22.45 -19.51
N HIS A 358 -18.30 22.99 -20.59
CA HIS A 358 -19.63 23.61 -20.59
C HIS A 358 -20.78 22.58 -20.54
N LEU A 359 -20.63 21.43 -21.20
CA LEU A 359 -21.61 20.34 -21.10
C LEU A 359 -21.51 19.62 -19.74
N HIS A 360 -20.33 19.63 -19.14
CA HIS A 360 -20.04 18.95 -17.88
C HIS A 360 -20.86 19.52 -16.71
N ALA A 361 -20.80 20.84 -16.47
CA ALA A 361 -21.39 21.43 -15.27
C ALA A 361 -22.92 21.28 -15.18
N SER A 362 -23.66 21.65 -16.23
CA SER A 362 -25.13 21.56 -16.22
C SER A 362 -25.63 20.12 -16.19
N PHE A 363 -24.88 19.18 -16.79
CA PHE A 363 -25.22 17.77 -16.76
C PHE A 363 -24.97 17.16 -15.38
N LEU A 364 -23.79 17.38 -14.79
CA LEU A 364 -23.44 16.87 -13.46
C LEU A 364 -24.38 17.40 -12.36
N ASN A 365 -24.81 18.66 -12.45
CA ASN A 365 -25.78 19.23 -11.50
C ASN A 365 -27.16 18.56 -11.55
N GLY A 366 -27.47 17.82 -12.62
CA GLY A 366 -28.70 17.03 -12.77
C GLY A 366 -28.54 15.55 -12.44
N LEU A 367 -27.37 15.12 -11.94
CA LEU A 367 -27.12 13.75 -11.48
C LEU A 367 -27.09 13.67 -9.94
N ASP A 368 -27.23 12.45 -9.43
CA ASP A 368 -26.92 12.08 -8.05
C ASP A 368 -25.54 12.64 -7.65
N PRO A 369 -25.42 13.36 -6.51
CA PRO A 369 -24.18 14.03 -6.14
C PRO A 369 -22.96 13.09 -6.01
N ARG A 370 -23.16 11.82 -5.65
CA ARG A 370 -22.07 10.83 -5.54
C ARG A 370 -21.63 10.37 -6.93
N LEU A 371 -22.57 10.06 -7.82
CA LEU A 371 -22.26 9.74 -9.23
C LEU A 371 -21.57 10.92 -9.93
N ALA A 372 -22.04 12.15 -9.71
CA ALA A 372 -21.44 13.35 -10.26
C ALA A 372 -20.00 13.54 -9.77
N LEU A 373 -19.76 13.33 -8.47
CA LEU A 373 -18.42 13.35 -7.88
C LEU A 373 -17.50 12.25 -8.44
N ILE A 374 -18.00 11.02 -8.63
CA ILE A 374 -17.23 9.91 -9.23
C ILE A 374 -16.79 10.24 -10.67
N ILE A 375 -17.67 10.88 -11.45
CA ILE A 375 -17.34 11.37 -12.80
C ILE A 375 -16.27 12.47 -12.72
N GLN A 376 -16.44 13.47 -11.85
CA GLN A 376 -15.50 14.57 -11.65
C GLN A 376 -14.11 14.07 -11.20
N GLU A 377 -14.05 13.18 -10.20
CA GLU A 377 -12.80 12.61 -9.71
C GLU A 377 -12.15 11.65 -10.72
N THR A 378 -12.93 10.99 -11.59
CA THR A 378 -12.38 10.26 -12.74
C THR A 378 -11.64 11.20 -13.70
N VAL A 379 -12.16 12.40 -13.98
CA VAL A 379 -11.47 13.42 -14.79
C VAL A 379 -10.20 13.91 -14.09
N ASN A 380 -10.30 14.21 -12.79
CA ASN A 380 -9.18 14.69 -11.97
C ASN A 380 -8.05 13.65 -11.93
N HIS A 381 -8.36 12.38 -11.65
CA HIS A 381 -7.42 11.26 -11.62
C HIS A 381 -6.70 11.09 -12.96
N ARG A 382 -7.43 11.07 -14.08
CA ARG A 382 -6.83 10.94 -15.43
C ARG A 382 -5.94 12.13 -15.80
N THR A 383 -6.31 13.33 -15.38
CA THR A 383 -5.53 14.55 -15.60
C THR A 383 -4.25 14.55 -14.78
N SER A 384 -4.34 14.20 -13.50
CA SER A 384 -3.21 14.02 -12.58
C SER A 384 -2.23 12.97 -13.12
N LEU A 385 -2.70 11.79 -13.51
CA LEU A 385 -1.84 10.75 -14.06
C LEU A 385 -1.21 11.14 -15.41
N ARG A 386 -1.91 11.88 -16.28
CA ARG A 386 -1.29 12.42 -17.51
C ARG A 386 -0.17 13.41 -17.21
N LYS A 387 -0.28 14.19 -16.12
CA LYS A 387 0.78 15.09 -15.65
C LYS A 387 1.94 14.31 -15.04
N ILE A 388 1.68 13.48 -14.04
CA ILE A 388 2.71 12.73 -13.30
C ILE A 388 3.40 11.70 -14.20
N SER A 389 2.71 11.10 -15.17
CA SER A 389 3.33 10.23 -16.18
C SER A 389 4.38 10.98 -17.01
N ARG A 390 4.17 12.26 -17.33
CA ARG A 390 5.18 13.09 -17.99
C ARG A 390 6.37 13.39 -17.08
N GLU A 391 6.19 13.46 -15.76
CA GLU A 391 7.26 13.68 -14.78
C GLU A 391 8.06 12.39 -14.48
N VAL A 392 7.38 11.26 -14.29
CA VAL A 392 7.98 9.98 -13.83
C VAL A 392 8.64 9.17 -14.97
N PHE A 393 8.08 9.22 -16.18
CA PHE A 393 8.52 8.37 -17.30
C PHE A 393 9.31 9.09 -18.39
N ARG A 394 9.09 10.39 -18.64
CA ARG A 394 9.91 11.08 -19.64
C ARG A 394 11.35 11.11 -19.16
N THR A 395 12.25 10.55 -19.96
CA THR A 395 13.61 11.09 -20.00
C THR A 395 13.48 12.60 -20.25
N PRO A 396 14.08 13.48 -19.44
CA PRO A 396 14.24 14.85 -19.87
C PRO A 396 14.99 14.80 -21.20
N ASN A 397 14.35 15.26 -22.28
CA ASN A 397 15.10 15.50 -23.51
C ASN A 397 16.17 16.51 -23.13
N PRO A 398 17.46 16.23 -23.39
CA PRO A 398 18.49 17.23 -23.15
C PRO A 398 18.11 18.48 -23.94
N LYS A 399 17.84 19.59 -23.24
CA LYS A 399 18.06 20.89 -23.86
C LYS A 399 19.56 20.89 -24.21
N PRO A 400 19.96 21.11 -25.47
CA PRO A 400 21.37 21.21 -25.80
C PRO A 400 21.98 22.30 -24.93
N SER A 401 22.98 21.93 -24.14
CA SER A 401 23.70 22.81 -23.22
C SER A 401 24.46 23.85 -24.04
N SER A 402 23.79 24.96 -24.30
CA SER A 402 24.34 26.15 -24.98
C SER A 402 24.70 27.23 -23.95
N GLU A 403 23.92 27.34 -22.88
CA GLU A 403 24.09 28.36 -21.83
C GLU A 403 23.81 27.74 -20.45
N PHE A 404 24.80 27.02 -19.92
CA PHE A 404 25.03 26.95 -18.47
C PHE A 404 26.45 27.48 -18.27
N GLY A 405 26.54 28.82 -18.18
CA GLY A 405 27.70 29.43 -17.55
C GLY A 405 27.58 29.25 -16.04
N ASP A 406 28.70 29.00 -15.38
CA ASP A 406 28.78 28.94 -13.91
C ASP A 406 28.62 30.34 -13.33
N GLY A 407 27.36 30.78 -13.21
CA GLY A 407 26.96 32.05 -12.62
C GLY A 407 26.55 31.88 -11.16
N TYR A 408 27.53 31.94 -10.26
CA TYR A 408 27.28 32.13 -8.83
C TYR A 408 26.81 33.58 -8.61
N GLU A 409 25.76 33.79 -7.80
CA GLU A 409 25.15 35.12 -7.66
C GLU A 409 26.07 36.11 -6.93
N SER A 410 26.10 37.35 -7.41
CA SER A 410 26.64 38.50 -6.68
C SER A 410 25.76 39.73 -6.88
N SER A 411 25.28 40.27 -5.74
CA SER A 411 24.81 41.63 -5.46
C SER A 411 24.19 42.51 -6.56
N GLU A 412 22.92 42.88 -6.32
CA GLU A 412 22.32 44.23 -6.39
C GLU A 412 22.45 45.17 -7.61
N ALA A 413 21.32 45.85 -7.87
CA ALA A 413 21.14 47.13 -8.56
C ALA A 413 21.39 47.22 -10.08
N SER A 414 20.30 47.37 -10.86
CA SER A 414 19.79 48.70 -11.28
C SER A 414 18.76 48.60 -12.43
N ASP A 415 17.85 49.58 -12.50
CA ASP A 415 16.88 49.72 -13.59
C ASP A 415 17.56 50.04 -14.93
N PHE A 416 17.09 49.44 -16.03
CA PHE A 416 16.99 50.16 -17.31
C PHE A 416 15.89 49.58 -18.22
N ASP A 417 15.16 50.49 -18.85
CA ASP A 417 14.10 50.24 -19.84
C ASP A 417 14.69 49.98 -21.25
N VAL A 418 13.84 49.91 -22.30
CA VAL A 418 14.10 49.93 -23.76
C VAL A 418 13.76 48.64 -24.53
N SER A 419 12.49 48.57 -24.92
CA SER A 419 11.91 48.32 -26.26
C SER A 419 12.52 47.36 -27.32
N ASP A 420 11.56 46.78 -28.07
CA ASP A 420 11.59 46.35 -29.49
C ASP A 420 12.24 45.01 -29.90
N SER A 421 11.38 44.16 -30.47
CA SER A 421 11.73 42.87 -31.11
C SER A 421 11.19 42.80 -32.55
N PRO A 422 12.02 42.61 -33.60
CA PRO A 422 11.55 42.55 -34.98
C PRO A 422 10.90 41.19 -35.34
N LYS A 423 9.66 41.22 -35.82
CA LYS A 423 8.94 40.02 -36.32
C LYS A 423 9.50 39.54 -37.68
N THR A 424 10.26 38.45 -37.70
CA THR A 424 10.72 37.81 -38.95
C THR A 424 9.67 36.88 -39.56
N LYS A 425 9.14 37.25 -40.73
CA LYS A 425 8.14 36.48 -41.50
C LYS A 425 8.80 35.34 -42.31
N GLN A 426 8.58 34.08 -41.94
CA GLN A 426 8.98 32.95 -42.80
C GLN A 426 7.97 32.69 -43.94
N LYS A 427 8.42 32.88 -45.19
CA LYS A 427 7.64 32.57 -46.41
C LYS A 427 7.58 31.06 -46.68
N LYS A 428 6.39 30.45 -46.60
CA LYS A 428 6.16 29.07 -47.11
C LYS A 428 6.08 29.06 -48.65
N LYS A 429 7.07 28.47 -49.32
CA LYS A 429 7.00 28.14 -50.76
C LYS A 429 5.98 27.02 -51.00
N LYS A 430 4.87 27.29 -51.68
CA LYS A 430 4.02 26.26 -52.30
C LYS A 430 4.74 25.68 -53.51
N LYS A 431 5.00 24.37 -53.54
CA LYS A 431 5.47 23.65 -54.74
C LYS A 431 4.27 22.96 -55.38
N LYS A 432 3.88 23.42 -56.58
CA LYS A 432 2.75 22.91 -57.37
C LYS A 432 3.22 21.68 -58.17
N LYS A 433 2.47 20.58 -58.13
CA LYS A 433 2.60 19.46 -59.07
C LYS A 433 1.21 18.91 -59.39
N ASN A 434 0.76 19.16 -60.61
CA ASN A 434 -0.05 18.18 -61.36
C ASN A 434 0.95 17.08 -61.82
N SER A 435 0.59 15.87 -62.25
CA SER A 435 -0.70 15.16 -62.39
C SER A 435 -0.46 13.67 -62.00
N ASP A 436 -1.29 12.64 -62.25
CA ASP A 436 -2.47 12.49 -63.13
C ASP A 436 -3.46 11.40 -62.65
N ASN A 437 -4.44 11.11 -63.50
CA ASN A 437 -5.54 10.14 -63.41
C ASN A 437 -5.26 8.74 -62.79
N GLY A 438 -6.26 8.26 -62.05
CA GLY A 438 -6.44 6.88 -61.63
C GLY A 438 -7.75 6.73 -60.86
N GLU A 439 -8.85 6.39 -61.55
CA GLU A 439 -10.13 6.09 -60.91
C GLU A 439 -10.01 4.92 -59.92
N ILE A 440 -10.61 5.07 -58.73
CA ILE A 440 -11.36 4.02 -58.01
C ILE A 440 -12.23 4.71 -56.96
N LYS A 441 -13.52 4.36 -56.94
CA LYS A 441 -14.47 4.79 -55.89
C LYS A 441 -14.18 4.02 -54.60
N GLY A 442 -14.02 4.72 -53.48
CA GLY A 442 -13.85 4.11 -52.16
C GLY A 442 -13.99 5.14 -51.04
N VAL A 443 -15.18 5.22 -50.44
CA VAL A 443 -15.44 6.10 -49.29
C VAL A 443 -14.74 5.51 -48.06
N GLY A 444 -13.70 6.18 -47.56
CA GLY A 444 -12.85 5.67 -46.48
C GLY A 444 -12.16 6.78 -45.69
N GLY A 445 -12.92 7.56 -44.92
CA GLY A 445 -12.40 8.67 -44.11
C GLY A 445 -11.62 8.20 -42.89
N HIS A 446 -10.33 7.86 -43.05
CA HIS A 446 -9.45 7.57 -41.90
C HIS A 446 -9.08 8.84 -41.11
N ALA A 447 -9.92 9.17 -40.13
CA ALA A 447 -9.58 10.09 -39.05
C ALA A 447 -8.41 9.54 -38.22
N LYS A 448 -7.47 10.41 -37.83
CA LYS A 448 -6.20 10.03 -37.18
C LYS A 448 -6.32 9.95 -35.65
N ASP A 449 -6.97 8.91 -35.14
CA ASP A 449 -6.90 8.58 -33.70
C ASP A 449 -5.53 8.02 -33.31
N LYS A 450 -4.59 8.92 -32.97
CA LYS A 450 -3.19 8.56 -32.66
C LYS A 450 -2.76 8.69 -31.19
N VAL A 451 -3.66 9.07 -30.27
CA VAL A 451 -3.26 9.48 -28.90
C VAL A 451 -3.79 8.56 -27.78
N LEU A 452 -4.80 7.73 -28.00
CA LEU A 452 -5.44 6.94 -26.92
C LEU A 452 -5.52 5.41 -27.15
N GLY A 453 -5.15 4.89 -28.32
CA GLY A 453 -5.32 3.46 -28.66
C GLY A 453 -4.10 2.55 -28.50
N ARG A 454 -2.95 3.04 -28.00
CA ARG A 454 -1.66 2.31 -28.10
C ARG A 454 -1.31 1.41 -26.91
N GLU A 455 -2.26 1.14 -26.01
CA GLU A 455 -2.01 0.43 -24.74
C GLU A 455 -1.78 -1.08 -24.89
N ASN A 456 -2.20 -1.70 -26.01
CA ASN A 456 -2.25 -3.18 -26.16
C ASN A 456 -1.28 -3.78 -27.19
N THR A 457 -0.33 -3.03 -27.76
CA THR A 457 0.66 -3.60 -28.70
C THR A 457 1.79 -4.28 -27.91
N PRO A 458 2.10 -5.58 -28.11
CA PRO A 458 3.23 -6.21 -27.44
C PRO A 458 4.54 -5.53 -27.89
N PRO A 459 5.41 -5.09 -26.97
CA PRO A 459 6.73 -4.59 -27.34
C PRO A 459 7.55 -5.75 -27.90
N SER A 460 8.30 -5.50 -28.97
CA SER A 460 9.31 -6.45 -29.44
C SER A 460 10.30 -6.76 -28.32
N SER A 461 10.76 -8.01 -28.23
CA SER A 461 11.64 -8.53 -27.17
C SER A 461 13.02 -7.87 -27.06
N LYS A 462 13.34 -6.90 -27.94
CA LYS A 462 14.49 -6.01 -27.78
C LYS A 462 14.24 -5.07 -26.61
N THR A 463 14.65 -5.50 -25.42
CA THR A 463 14.76 -4.64 -24.24
C THR A 463 15.62 -3.43 -24.58
N HIS A 464 15.01 -2.24 -24.62
CA HIS A 464 15.71 -0.99 -24.89
C HIS A 464 16.55 -0.57 -23.67
N HIS A 465 17.66 -1.28 -23.41
CA HIS A 465 18.61 -0.96 -22.36
C HIS A 465 19.27 0.42 -22.59
N ASN A 466 19.51 0.78 -23.86
CA ASN A 466 20.40 1.88 -24.24
C ASN A 466 19.65 3.05 -24.89
N SER A 467 18.75 3.70 -24.15
CA SER A 467 18.07 4.95 -24.60
C SER A 467 18.56 6.22 -23.89
N CYS A 468 19.38 6.09 -22.84
CA CYS A 468 20.01 7.25 -22.21
C CYS A 468 21.24 7.66 -23.02
N THR A 469 21.16 8.81 -23.69
CA THR A 469 22.26 9.38 -24.49
C THR A 469 23.53 9.59 -23.68
N TYR A 470 23.40 9.93 -22.39
CA TYR A 470 24.54 10.13 -21.46
C TYR A 470 25.22 8.82 -21.01
N CYS A 471 24.61 7.66 -21.25
CA CYS A 471 25.15 6.35 -20.93
C CYS A 471 25.72 5.62 -22.16
N ALA A 472 25.58 6.17 -23.36
CA ALA A 472 26.20 5.61 -24.56
C ALA A 472 27.73 5.55 -24.39
N GLY A 473 28.32 4.37 -24.59
CA GLY A 473 29.76 4.15 -24.44
C GLY A 473 30.28 4.02 -23.00
N ARG A 474 29.42 4.09 -21.96
CA ARG A 474 29.84 3.93 -20.55
C ARG A 474 29.79 2.48 -20.06
N PRO A 475 30.69 2.06 -19.16
CA PRO A 475 30.64 0.74 -18.52
C PRO A 475 29.34 0.56 -17.72
N MET A 476 28.87 -0.68 -17.55
CA MET A 476 27.53 -0.98 -17.03
C MET A 476 27.30 -0.42 -15.61
N GLU A 477 28.37 -0.35 -14.83
CA GLU A 477 28.44 0.12 -13.44
C GLU A 477 28.12 1.62 -13.34
N GLU A 478 28.42 2.37 -14.41
CA GLU A 478 28.09 3.79 -14.57
C GLU A 478 26.72 4.03 -15.23
N GLN A 479 26.09 3.01 -15.83
CA GLN A 479 24.83 3.21 -16.53
C GLN A 479 23.68 3.50 -15.55
N CYS A 480 22.78 4.40 -15.95
CA CYS A 480 21.63 4.81 -15.14
C CYS A 480 20.61 3.68 -14.91
N ILE A 481 20.71 2.61 -15.69
CA ILE A 481 20.06 1.33 -15.46
C ILE A 481 21.19 0.29 -15.48
N ARG A 482 21.55 -0.27 -14.33
CA ARG A 482 22.49 -1.41 -14.26
C ARG A 482 21.76 -2.70 -13.90
N ILE A 483 22.31 -3.83 -14.31
CA ILE A 483 21.82 -5.16 -13.97
C ILE A 483 22.85 -5.79 -13.02
N ILE A 484 22.36 -6.39 -11.95
CA ILE A 484 23.16 -7.19 -11.02
C ILE A 484 22.61 -8.61 -11.08
N TYR A 485 23.50 -9.53 -11.45
CA TYR A 485 23.18 -10.95 -11.51
C TYR A 485 23.33 -11.57 -10.12
N VAL A 486 22.22 -12.09 -9.58
CA VAL A 486 22.16 -12.67 -8.26
C VAL A 486 21.96 -14.18 -8.32
N LYS A 487 22.32 -14.88 -7.25
CA LYS A 487 22.14 -16.33 -7.11
C LYS A 487 21.29 -16.61 -5.86
N PRO A 488 20.41 -17.62 -5.88
CA PRO A 488 19.62 -17.98 -4.71
C PRO A 488 20.53 -18.55 -3.61
N ARG A 489 20.26 -18.16 -2.36
CA ARG A 489 20.97 -18.60 -1.15
C ARG A 489 20.04 -19.41 -0.24
N ASP A 490 20.55 -20.40 0.50
CA ASP A 490 19.76 -21.15 1.48
C ASP A 490 19.40 -20.27 2.70
N CYS A 491 18.17 -19.76 2.69
CA CYS A 491 17.67 -18.85 3.71
C CYS A 491 16.84 -19.53 4.80
N ARG A 492 16.81 -20.87 4.88
CA ARG A 492 16.07 -21.60 5.94
C ARG A 492 16.54 -21.22 7.34
N LYS A 493 17.82 -20.90 7.51
CA LYS A 493 18.39 -20.38 8.77
C LYS A 493 18.05 -18.91 9.07
N LEU A 494 17.58 -18.14 8.09
CA LEU A 494 17.21 -16.73 8.25
C LEU A 494 15.74 -16.54 8.58
N LEU A 495 14.86 -17.52 8.34
CA LEU A 495 13.43 -17.39 8.64
C LEU A 495 13.20 -17.04 10.13
N GLY A 496 12.48 -15.93 10.37
CA GLY A 496 12.21 -15.35 11.68
C GLY A 496 13.40 -14.64 12.36
N ALA A 497 14.56 -14.55 11.70
CA ALA A 497 15.75 -13.88 12.25
C ALA A 497 15.71 -12.36 12.06
N ALA A 498 16.45 -11.65 12.90
CA ALA A 498 16.72 -10.23 12.78
C ALA A 498 18.03 -10.02 11.99
N LEU A 499 17.98 -9.27 10.89
CA LEU A 499 19.18 -8.74 10.25
C LEU A 499 19.49 -7.40 10.90
N THR A 500 20.71 -7.12 11.34
CA THR A 500 21.03 -5.82 11.95
C THR A 500 22.52 -5.51 11.90
N CYS A 501 22.86 -4.23 11.74
CA CYS A 501 24.22 -3.72 11.90
C CYS A 501 24.55 -3.30 13.33
N ALA A 502 23.59 -3.36 14.25
CA ALA A 502 23.79 -2.93 15.62
C ALA A 502 24.71 -3.89 16.40
N PRO A 503 25.67 -3.37 17.19
CA PRO A 503 26.49 -4.17 18.09
C PRO A 503 25.61 -4.87 19.13
N THR A 504 26.05 -6.01 19.66
CA THR A 504 25.23 -6.89 20.53
C THR A 504 24.57 -6.16 21.71
N THR A 505 25.20 -5.12 22.24
CA THR A 505 24.71 -4.24 23.31
C THR A 505 23.53 -3.35 22.90
N ASP A 506 23.46 -2.93 21.64
CA ASP A 506 22.45 -1.99 21.09
C ASP A 506 21.50 -2.66 20.07
N ARG A 507 21.41 -3.99 20.06
CA ARG A 507 20.44 -4.70 19.21
C ARG A 507 19.02 -4.44 19.68
N LEU A 508 18.18 -3.93 18.77
CA LEU A 508 16.75 -3.71 19.00
C LEU A 508 16.08 -4.98 19.53
N LYS A 509 15.37 -4.85 20.65
CA LYS A 509 14.69 -5.99 21.29
C LYS A 509 13.25 -6.12 20.79
N PRO A 510 12.72 -7.36 20.67
CA PRO A 510 11.31 -7.58 20.34
C PRO A 510 10.42 -6.97 21.43
N LYS A 511 9.33 -6.32 21.03
CA LYS A 511 8.31 -5.80 21.95
C LYS A 511 7.79 -6.93 22.85
N PRO A 512 7.49 -6.65 24.13
CA PRO A 512 6.79 -7.61 24.97
C PRO A 512 5.38 -7.81 24.40
N LEU A 513 5.10 -8.99 23.83
CA LEU A 513 3.72 -9.42 23.53
C LEU A 513 2.80 -9.09 24.73
N PRO A 514 1.60 -8.56 24.49
CA PRO A 514 0.69 -8.14 25.56
C PRO A 514 0.47 -9.27 26.56
N LYS A 515 0.55 -8.95 27.86
CA LYS A 515 0.32 -9.92 28.94
C LYS A 515 -1.09 -10.49 28.75
N ARG A 516 -1.19 -11.80 28.46
CA ARG A 516 -2.49 -12.49 28.35
C ARG A 516 -3.34 -12.20 29.59
N LYS A 517 -4.63 -11.91 29.38
CA LYS A 517 -5.60 -11.74 30.48
C LYS A 517 -5.50 -12.94 31.43
N LYS A 518 -5.40 -12.68 32.74
CA LYS A 518 -5.36 -13.73 33.77
C LYS A 518 -6.60 -14.62 33.60
N GLY A 519 -6.42 -15.93 33.49
CA GLY A 519 -7.51 -16.92 33.36
C GLY A 519 -7.36 -17.88 32.18
N THR A 520 -6.80 -17.46 31.04
CA THR A 520 -6.64 -18.38 29.90
C THR A 520 -5.52 -19.39 30.15
N LYS A 521 -5.85 -20.67 30.42
CA LYS A 521 -4.94 -21.83 30.56
C LYS A 521 -4.17 -22.21 29.27
N ALA A 522 -3.96 -21.27 28.35
CA ALA A 522 -3.29 -21.52 27.09
C ALA A 522 -1.78 -21.73 27.30
N VAL A 523 -1.29 -22.92 26.94
CA VAL A 523 0.11 -23.37 27.04
C VAL A 523 1.09 -22.22 26.74
N ARG A 524 2.05 -22.01 27.65
CA ARG A 524 3.18 -21.10 27.44
C ARG A 524 4.10 -21.69 26.37
N LYS A 525 3.75 -21.51 25.09
CA LYS A 525 4.71 -21.69 23.99
C LYS A 525 5.91 -20.80 24.29
N ARG A 526 7.09 -21.40 24.55
CA ARG A 526 8.34 -20.66 24.72
C ARG A 526 8.53 -19.81 23.45
N ARG A 527 8.84 -18.52 23.61
CA ARG A 527 9.19 -17.68 22.45
C ARG A 527 10.38 -18.32 21.73
N PRO A 528 10.39 -18.42 20.39
CA PRO A 528 11.60 -18.79 19.66
C PRO A 528 12.74 -17.86 20.07
N ARG A 529 13.94 -18.41 20.33
CA ARG A 529 15.12 -17.59 20.57
C ARG A 529 15.41 -16.82 19.29
N ILE A 530 15.37 -15.49 19.37
CA ILE A 530 15.65 -14.64 18.21
C ILE A 530 17.13 -14.78 17.85
N ARG A 531 17.37 -15.09 16.58
CA ARG A 531 18.69 -15.10 15.96
C ARG A 531 18.95 -13.73 15.35
N TYR A 532 20.13 -13.20 15.55
CA TYR A 532 20.61 -11.97 14.93
C TYR A 532 21.72 -12.35 13.94
N PHE A 533 21.72 -11.73 12.77
CA PHE A 533 22.79 -11.86 11.79
C PHE A 533 23.21 -10.48 11.29
N HIS A 534 24.52 -10.26 11.18
CA HIS A 534 25.08 -9.09 10.50
C HIS A 534 24.97 -9.29 8.98
N PRO A 535 24.28 -8.40 8.23
CA PRO A 535 24.06 -8.61 6.80
C PRO A 535 25.36 -8.64 5.99
N PHE A 536 26.38 -7.93 6.43
CA PHE A 536 27.66 -7.83 5.73
C PHE A 536 28.64 -8.89 6.24
N ASP A 537 28.89 -8.97 7.55
CA ASP A 537 29.94 -9.86 8.09
C ASP A 537 29.51 -11.33 8.08
N ASP A 538 28.34 -11.66 8.64
CA ASP A 538 27.86 -13.04 8.73
C ASP A 538 27.35 -13.57 7.38
N LEU A 539 26.66 -12.70 6.62
CA LEU A 539 25.91 -13.10 5.44
C LEU A 539 26.54 -12.69 4.11
N LYS A 540 27.59 -11.84 4.10
CA LYS A 540 28.25 -11.35 2.87
C LYS A 540 27.24 -10.88 1.82
N MET A 541 26.30 -10.02 2.23
CA MET A 541 25.30 -9.43 1.34
C MET A 541 25.85 -8.19 0.63
N GLU A 542 25.51 -8.01 -0.65
CA GLU A 542 25.91 -6.84 -1.42
C GLU A 542 25.07 -5.62 -1.01
N PHE A 543 25.72 -4.49 -0.73
CA PHE A 543 25.04 -3.25 -0.31
C PHE A 543 24.89 -2.28 -1.48
N ILE A 544 23.63 -2.00 -1.85
CA ILE A 544 23.28 -1.18 -3.01
C ILE A 544 22.87 0.22 -2.55
N THR A 545 23.73 1.20 -2.84
CA THR A 545 23.55 2.61 -2.50
C THR A 545 23.12 3.45 -3.70
N TYR A 546 22.67 4.68 -3.41
CA TYR A 546 22.35 5.71 -4.39
C TYR A 546 23.62 6.29 -5.04
N ARG A 547 23.65 6.37 -6.37
CA ARG A 547 24.78 6.89 -7.16
C ARG A 547 24.54 8.35 -7.54
N ARG A 548 25.03 9.30 -6.73
CA ARG A 548 24.79 10.76 -6.87
C ARG A 548 25.09 11.26 -8.29
N ASP A 549 26.23 10.87 -8.86
CA ASP A 549 26.70 11.40 -10.16
C ASP A 549 25.95 10.79 -11.35
N VAL A 550 25.61 9.50 -11.26
CA VAL A 550 24.74 8.83 -12.24
C VAL A 550 23.37 9.50 -12.28
N TYR A 551 22.82 9.88 -11.12
CA TYR A 551 21.56 10.61 -11.06
C TYR A 551 21.69 12.08 -11.50
N ARG A 552 22.75 12.81 -11.11
CA ARG A 552 23.01 14.19 -11.57
C ARG A 552 23.04 14.24 -13.12
N ARG A 553 23.79 13.31 -13.74
CA ARG A 553 23.94 13.17 -15.19
C ARG A 553 22.67 12.71 -15.90
N CYS A 554 22.06 11.61 -15.46
CA CYS A 554 21.02 10.92 -16.22
C CYS A 554 19.58 11.17 -15.71
N ARG A 555 19.43 11.85 -14.56
CA ARG A 555 18.18 12.02 -13.79
C ARG A 555 17.45 10.70 -13.50
N LYS A 556 18.21 9.61 -13.46
CA LYS A 556 17.78 8.22 -13.24
C LYS A 556 18.91 7.45 -12.57
N ASP A 557 18.56 6.68 -11.55
CA ASP A 557 19.43 5.68 -10.94
C ASP A 557 18.59 4.46 -10.60
N ILE A 558 18.75 3.40 -11.40
CA ILE A 558 17.96 2.17 -11.37
C ILE A 558 18.92 0.97 -11.34
N VAL A 559 18.64 0.03 -10.45
CA VAL A 559 19.35 -1.24 -10.32
C VAL A 559 18.33 -2.38 -10.46
N ARG A 560 18.58 -3.31 -11.38
CA ARG A 560 17.77 -4.51 -11.63
C ARG A 560 18.47 -5.73 -11.06
N PHE A 561 17.76 -6.56 -10.30
CA PHE A 561 18.26 -7.84 -9.81
C PHE A 561 17.69 -8.97 -10.68
N VAL A 562 18.57 -9.74 -11.31
CA VAL A 562 18.22 -10.84 -12.21
C VAL A 562 18.90 -12.13 -11.74
N CYS A 563 18.15 -13.21 -11.57
CA CYS A 563 18.71 -14.53 -11.34
C CYS A 563 18.76 -15.31 -12.66
N GLN A 564 19.91 -15.87 -13.00
CA GLN A 564 20.03 -16.76 -14.16
C GLN A 564 19.87 -18.22 -13.71
N HIS A 565 18.84 -18.87 -14.23
CA HIS A 565 18.56 -20.29 -14.00
C HIS A 565 18.19 -20.94 -15.34
N ASP A 566 18.87 -22.03 -15.72
CA ASP A 566 18.65 -22.76 -16.99
C ASP A 566 18.62 -21.89 -18.26
N GLY A 567 19.39 -20.80 -18.28
CA GLY A 567 19.41 -19.83 -19.40
C GLY A 567 18.22 -18.87 -19.44
N ILE A 568 17.36 -18.87 -18.41
CA ILE A 568 16.24 -17.94 -18.23
C ILE A 568 16.65 -16.84 -17.23
N ASP A 569 16.49 -15.58 -17.66
CA ASP A 569 16.66 -14.40 -16.80
C ASP A 569 15.41 -14.18 -15.92
N GLU A 570 15.43 -14.71 -14.69
CA GLU A 570 14.39 -14.49 -13.68
C GLU A 570 14.49 -13.07 -13.08
N ARG A 571 13.40 -12.31 -13.11
CA ARG A 571 13.31 -10.95 -12.53
C ARG A 571 12.99 -11.02 -11.04
N VAL A 572 14.01 -11.02 -10.17
CA VAL A 572 13.80 -11.26 -8.74
C VAL A 572 13.43 -10.01 -7.93
N GLY A 573 13.79 -8.83 -8.44
CA GLY A 573 13.51 -7.53 -7.80
C GLY A 573 14.31 -6.38 -8.42
N GLY A 574 14.25 -5.19 -7.83
CA GLY A 574 15.03 -4.03 -8.25
C GLY A 574 14.69 -2.76 -7.48
N VAL A 575 15.48 -1.71 -7.67
CA VAL A 575 15.34 -0.42 -6.98
C VAL A 575 15.51 0.76 -7.94
N ARG A 576 14.75 1.83 -7.72
CA ARG A 576 14.91 3.17 -8.32
C ARG A 576 15.08 4.19 -7.19
N PHE A 577 16.20 4.89 -7.19
CA PHE A 577 16.46 5.98 -6.27
C PHE A 577 15.90 7.31 -6.81
N LYS A 578 15.53 8.22 -5.90
CA LYS A 578 14.92 9.54 -6.21
C LYS A 578 13.81 9.41 -7.28
N ALA A 579 12.86 8.50 -7.02
CA ALA A 579 11.89 8.03 -8.01
C ALA A 579 10.89 9.10 -8.50
N PHE A 580 10.53 10.02 -7.62
CA PHE A 580 9.51 11.05 -7.78
C PHE A 580 10.08 12.47 -7.80
N SER A 581 9.36 13.41 -8.41
CA SER A 581 9.61 14.86 -8.24
C SER A 581 9.33 15.29 -6.79
N ARG A 582 9.95 16.38 -6.29
CA ARG A 582 9.68 16.93 -4.93
C ARG A 582 8.17 17.12 -4.69
N LYS A 583 7.46 17.66 -5.70
CA LYS A 583 6.01 17.83 -5.68
C LYS A 583 5.24 16.51 -5.56
N THR A 584 5.59 15.49 -6.35
CA THR A 584 4.94 14.18 -6.28
C THR A 584 5.23 13.49 -4.95
N LEU A 585 6.45 13.59 -4.41
CA LEU A 585 6.80 13.03 -3.09
C LEU A 585 6.00 13.68 -1.94
N ILE A 586 5.80 15.00 -1.99
CA ILE A 586 4.95 15.72 -1.02
C ILE A 586 3.50 15.23 -1.13
N GLN A 587 2.94 15.16 -2.34
CA GLN A 587 1.59 14.64 -2.57
C GLN A 587 1.41 13.22 -1.99
N LEU A 588 2.33 12.29 -2.27
CA LEU A 588 2.30 10.92 -1.74
C LEU A 588 2.33 10.90 -0.20
N ARG A 589 3.12 11.76 0.43
CA ARG A 589 3.19 11.89 1.90
C ARG A 589 1.89 12.44 2.49
N ASP A 590 1.33 13.48 1.88
CA ASP A 590 0.13 14.15 2.37
C ASP A 590 -1.10 13.26 2.24
N ASN A 591 -1.23 12.54 1.12
CA ASN A 591 -2.28 11.53 0.93
C ASN A 591 -2.13 10.37 1.94
N HIS A 592 -0.93 9.79 2.08
CA HIS A 592 -0.65 8.71 3.05
C HIS A 592 -0.94 9.13 4.50
N ARG A 593 -0.73 10.40 4.86
CA ARG A 593 -1.09 10.95 6.18
C ARG A 593 -2.60 11.13 6.37
N ARG A 594 -3.33 11.48 5.31
CA ARG A 594 -4.77 11.79 5.37
C ARG A 594 -5.65 10.55 5.39
N VAL A 595 -5.25 9.46 4.72
CA VAL A 595 -6.07 8.25 4.67
C VAL A 595 -5.61 7.27 5.74
N VAL A 596 -6.43 7.12 6.78
CA VAL A 596 -6.28 6.06 7.78
C VAL A 596 -6.55 4.72 7.12
N VAL A 597 -5.50 4.02 6.66
CA VAL A 597 -5.60 2.63 6.24
C VAL A 597 -5.06 1.77 7.36
N ARG A 598 -5.82 0.76 7.82
CA ARG A 598 -5.36 -0.16 8.86
C ARG A 598 -4.04 -0.82 8.43
N ALA A 599 -3.01 -0.64 9.25
CA ALA A 599 -1.68 -1.22 9.03
C ALA A 599 -1.76 -2.73 8.77
N ILE A 600 -0.82 -3.25 7.97
CA ILE A 600 -0.81 -4.66 7.57
C ILE A 600 -0.77 -5.56 8.80
N ARG A 601 -1.66 -6.56 8.83
CA ARG A 601 -1.74 -7.54 9.92
C ARG A 601 -0.48 -8.39 9.94
N ARG A 602 0.43 -8.05 10.83
CA ARG A 602 1.66 -8.80 11.12
C ARG A 602 1.29 -10.13 11.81
N ARG A 603 1.93 -11.23 11.44
CA ARG A 603 1.83 -12.51 12.19
C ARG A 603 2.41 -12.31 13.60
N GLU A 604 2.02 -13.12 14.59
CA GLU A 604 2.46 -12.98 16.01
C GLU A 604 3.99 -12.82 16.17
N ALA A 605 4.79 -13.51 15.34
CA ALA A 605 6.25 -13.38 15.31
C ALA A 605 6.78 -12.04 14.76
N MET A 606 6.05 -11.41 13.84
CA MET A 606 6.33 -10.08 13.26
C MET A 606 5.71 -8.94 14.08
N GLU A 607 4.65 -9.21 14.83
CA GLU A 607 3.99 -8.24 15.73
C GLU A 607 4.92 -7.86 16.90
N ALA A 608 5.76 -8.80 17.35
CA ALA A 608 6.87 -8.52 18.24
C ALA A 608 7.88 -7.49 17.67
N TRP A 609 7.89 -7.27 16.35
CA TRP A 609 8.70 -6.28 15.64
C TRP A 609 7.89 -5.10 15.12
N ALA A 610 6.69 -4.84 15.68
CA ALA A 610 5.77 -3.76 15.27
C ALA A 610 6.26 -2.34 15.61
N TYR A 611 7.43 -1.98 15.10
CA TYR A 611 7.97 -0.62 15.01
C TYR A 611 7.74 -0.08 13.59
N GLY A 612 7.58 1.25 13.51
CA GLY A 612 7.15 1.96 12.31
C GLY A 612 5.84 1.46 11.70
N THR A 613 5.52 1.97 10.51
CA THR A 613 4.33 1.62 9.75
C THR A 613 4.68 1.15 8.34
N MET A 614 4.02 0.06 7.92
CA MET A 614 3.89 -0.27 6.50
C MET A 614 2.41 -0.33 6.17
N THR A 615 2.02 0.54 5.25
CA THR A 615 0.65 0.68 4.77
C THR A 615 0.62 0.17 3.34
N GLY A 616 -0.12 -0.93 3.14
CA GLY A 616 -0.44 -1.39 1.79
C GLY A 616 -1.60 -0.57 1.22
N SER A 617 -1.57 -0.28 -0.08
CA SER A 617 -2.67 0.28 -0.86
C SER A 617 -2.93 -0.61 -2.05
N GLY A 618 -4.15 -1.09 -2.24
CA GLY A 618 -4.51 -2.02 -3.31
C GLY A 618 -5.82 -2.74 -2.99
N SER A 619 -6.06 -3.89 -3.63
CA SER A 619 -7.28 -4.67 -3.43
C SER A 619 -7.08 -6.05 -2.78
N ARG A 620 -5.84 -6.52 -2.52
CA ARG A 620 -5.56 -7.72 -1.68
C ARG A 620 -4.56 -7.52 -0.54
N GLN A 621 -4.94 -7.68 0.73
CA GLN A 621 -3.94 -7.62 1.81
C GLN A 621 -2.92 -8.75 1.65
N ALA A 622 -1.66 -8.49 2.02
CA ALA A 622 -0.58 -9.48 2.08
C ALA A 622 -0.75 -10.43 3.29
N ALA A 623 -1.87 -11.18 3.28
CA ALA A 623 -2.38 -11.91 4.43
C ALA A 623 -2.69 -13.39 4.12
N GLY A 624 -2.11 -13.97 3.06
CA GLY A 624 -2.30 -15.37 2.68
C GLY A 624 -2.96 -15.56 1.32
N GLY A 625 -3.67 -14.55 0.82
CA GLY A 625 -4.02 -14.42 -0.59
C GLY A 625 -4.99 -15.47 -1.14
N TYR A 626 -5.89 -16.05 -0.35
CA TYR A 626 -6.97 -16.87 -0.88
C TYR A 626 -7.88 -16.08 -1.83
N LYS A 627 -8.52 -16.74 -2.81
CA LYS A 627 -9.54 -16.09 -3.64
C LYS A 627 -10.64 -15.55 -2.72
N GLY A 628 -11.05 -14.30 -2.92
CA GLY A 628 -11.97 -13.62 -2.02
C GLY A 628 -11.31 -12.84 -0.86
N ASP A 629 -10.01 -13.01 -0.57
CA ASP A 629 -9.26 -12.15 0.37
C ASP A 629 -9.14 -10.72 -0.19
N GLY A 630 -10.16 -9.91 0.07
CA GLY A 630 -10.22 -8.49 -0.29
C GLY A 630 -9.50 -7.58 0.72
N TYR A 631 -9.36 -6.30 0.36
CA TYR A 631 -8.86 -5.28 1.28
C TYR A 631 -9.89 -4.94 2.38
N GLY A 632 -9.81 -5.67 3.50
CA GLY A 632 -10.45 -5.27 4.75
C GLY A 632 -9.88 -4.05 5.51
N PRO A 633 -8.71 -3.41 5.20
CA PRO A 633 -8.24 -2.27 6.00
C PRO A 633 -8.87 -0.94 5.54
N TYR A 634 -9.63 -0.95 4.44
CA TYR A 634 -10.53 0.13 4.09
C TYR A 634 -11.84 0.07 4.88
N ALA A 635 -12.16 -1.02 5.59
CA ALA A 635 -13.39 -1.13 6.37
C ALA A 635 -13.49 -0.17 7.59
N CYS A 636 -12.57 0.78 7.75
CA CYS A 636 -12.61 1.85 8.74
C CYS A 636 -13.14 3.19 8.21
N HIS A 637 -13.56 3.28 6.94
CA HIS A 637 -14.33 4.42 6.41
C HIS A 637 -15.67 3.92 5.87
N HIS A 638 -16.65 4.83 5.77
CA HIS A 638 -18.00 4.48 5.31
C HIS A 638 -18.13 4.51 3.78
N TRP A 639 -17.23 5.19 3.06
CA TRP A 639 -17.10 5.20 1.59
C TRP A 639 -18.27 5.81 0.82
N ASP A 640 -19.22 6.38 1.54
CA ASP A 640 -20.44 6.97 1.02
C ASP A 640 -20.46 8.50 1.22
N THR A 641 -19.50 9.06 1.96
CA THR A 641 -19.31 10.51 2.05
C THR A 641 -18.52 11.05 0.84
N PRO A 642 -18.73 12.32 0.44
CA PRO A 642 -17.94 12.95 -0.61
C PRO A 642 -16.43 12.95 -0.36
N ASP A 643 -16.00 13.03 0.90
CA ASP A 643 -14.58 13.08 1.23
C ASP A 643 -13.93 11.69 1.28
N ASP A 644 -14.68 10.64 1.64
CA ASP A 644 -14.22 9.26 1.48
C ASP A 644 -14.01 8.90 0.00
N ILE A 645 -14.94 9.31 -0.88
CA ILE A 645 -14.79 9.11 -2.34
C ILE A 645 -13.53 9.83 -2.83
N LYS A 646 -13.32 11.10 -2.47
CA LYS A 646 -12.09 11.83 -2.82
C LYS A 646 -10.83 11.16 -2.24
N ALA A 647 -10.90 10.59 -1.03
CA ALA A 647 -9.80 9.87 -0.40
C ALA A 647 -9.44 8.58 -1.18
N LEU A 648 -10.43 7.82 -1.64
CA LEU A 648 -10.24 6.67 -2.55
C LEU A 648 -9.54 7.08 -3.84
N PHE A 649 -10.02 8.15 -4.50
CA PHE A 649 -9.41 8.62 -5.74
C PHE A 649 -7.97 9.14 -5.55
N ARG A 650 -7.66 9.80 -4.43
CA ARG A 650 -6.29 10.19 -4.06
C ARG A 650 -5.38 8.97 -3.91
N HIS A 651 -5.81 7.95 -3.16
CA HIS A 651 -5.04 6.71 -3.04
C HIS A 651 -4.92 5.94 -4.36
N ALA A 652 -5.95 5.95 -5.20
CA ALA A 652 -5.91 5.35 -6.53
C ALA A 652 -4.87 6.01 -7.43
N VAL A 653 -4.76 7.35 -7.40
CA VAL A 653 -3.69 8.10 -8.06
C VAL A 653 -2.33 7.61 -7.53
N ASP A 654 -2.15 7.56 -6.21
CA ASP A 654 -0.88 7.18 -5.59
C ASP A 654 -0.48 5.73 -5.91
N ASN A 655 -1.43 4.80 -5.92
CA ASN A 655 -1.22 3.42 -6.33
C ASN A 655 -0.75 3.31 -7.79
N ASP A 656 -1.37 4.08 -8.68
CA ASP A 656 -1.00 4.14 -10.10
C ASP A 656 0.36 4.82 -10.32
N ILE A 657 0.72 5.83 -9.51
CA ILE A 657 2.07 6.43 -9.46
C ILE A 657 3.10 5.38 -9.05
N MET A 658 2.80 4.61 -8.01
CA MET A 658 3.67 3.56 -7.46
C MET A 658 3.87 2.40 -8.44
N VAL A 659 2.81 1.90 -9.07
CA VAL A 659 2.88 0.92 -10.17
C VAL A 659 3.70 1.49 -11.33
N GLY A 660 3.52 2.77 -11.67
CA GLY A 660 4.32 3.43 -12.69
C GLY A 660 5.82 3.54 -12.35
N ALA A 661 6.15 3.84 -11.10
CA ALA A 661 7.54 3.85 -10.65
C ALA A 661 8.18 2.46 -10.71
N GLY A 662 7.47 1.41 -10.26
CA GLY A 662 7.95 0.03 -10.43
C GLY A 662 8.07 -0.39 -11.90
N ALA A 663 7.16 0.07 -12.77
CA ALA A 663 7.25 -0.16 -14.22
C ALA A 663 8.45 0.53 -14.88
N SER A 664 8.94 1.62 -14.29
CA SER A 664 10.21 2.22 -14.73
C SER A 664 11.44 1.35 -14.38
N ILE A 665 11.33 0.51 -13.34
CA ILE A 665 12.32 -0.53 -13.05
C ILE A 665 12.14 -1.67 -14.07
N TYR A 666 10.95 -2.26 -14.18
CA TYR A 666 10.63 -3.32 -15.17
C TYR A 666 9.41 -2.98 -16.03
N PRO A 667 9.60 -2.58 -17.32
CA PRO A 667 8.49 -2.17 -18.19
C PRO A 667 7.34 -3.18 -18.37
N PRO A 668 7.55 -4.51 -18.39
CA PRO A 668 6.44 -5.48 -18.45
C PRO A 668 5.54 -5.49 -17.22
N MET A 669 6.07 -5.10 -16.05
CA MET A 669 5.43 -5.27 -14.74
C MET A 669 4.02 -4.69 -14.71
N GLN A 670 3.81 -3.45 -15.18
CA GLN A 670 2.48 -2.82 -15.20
C GLN A 670 1.43 -3.64 -15.97
N ARG A 671 1.82 -4.30 -17.06
CA ARG A 671 0.92 -5.14 -17.85
C ARG A 671 0.65 -6.47 -17.17
N GLU A 672 1.70 -7.12 -16.67
CA GLU A 672 1.62 -8.39 -15.94
C GLU A 672 0.71 -8.27 -14.72
N LEU A 673 0.88 -7.20 -13.95
CA LEU A 673 0.03 -6.79 -12.85
C LEU A 673 -1.42 -6.55 -13.30
N GLY A 674 -1.65 -5.80 -14.38
CA GLY A 674 -2.99 -5.55 -14.91
C GLY A 674 -3.71 -6.79 -15.48
N SER A 675 -2.99 -7.69 -16.15
CA SER A 675 -3.48 -8.98 -16.63
C SER A 675 -3.86 -9.88 -15.45
N THR A 676 -2.94 -10.06 -14.51
CA THR A 676 -3.12 -10.80 -13.25
C THR A 676 -4.40 -10.41 -12.53
N THR A 677 -4.61 -9.12 -12.28
CA THR A 677 -5.79 -8.62 -11.55
C THR A 677 -7.09 -9.01 -12.27
N SER A 678 -7.09 -8.97 -13.61
CA SER A 678 -8.21 -9.42 -14.45
C SER A 678 -8.45 -10.92 -14.34
N GLU A 679 -7.42 -11.72 -14.61
CA GLU A 679 -7.48 -13.18 -14.66
C GLU A 679 -7.83 -13.80 -13.30
N SER A 680 -7.49 -13.11 -12.22
CA SER A 680 -7.80 -13.51 -10.85
C SER A 680 -9.19 -13.06 -10.37
N GLY A 681 -9.92 -12.27 -11.16
CA GLY A 681 -11.22 -11.71 -10.77
C GLY A 681 -11.16 -10.73 -9.59
N ILE A 682 -10.01 -10.07 -9.38
CA ILE A 682 -9.81 -9.18 -8.23
C ILE A 682 -10.36 -7.79 -8.55
N ASN A 683 -11.12 -7.19 -7.62
CA ASN A 683 -11.53 -5.79 -7.70
C ASN A 683 -10.33 -4.86 -7.99
N ARG A 684 -10.51 -3.86 -8.85
CA ARG A 684 -9.43 -2.92 -9.19
C ARG A 684 -9.36 -1.78 -8.18
N PHE A 685 -8.13 -1.41 -7.83
CA PHE A 685 -7.76 -0.26 -7.00
C PHE A 685 -6.91 0.67 -7.87
N GLY A 686 -7.42 1.86 -8.21
CA GLY A 686 -6.89 2.61 -9.35
C GLY A 686 -7.08 1.85 -10.66
N ARG A 687 -6.14 1.99 -11.61
CA ARG A 687 -6.23 1.26 -12.89
C ARG A 687 -5.77 -0.18 -12.78
N PHE A 688 -4.83 -0.52 -11.90
CA PHE A 688 -4.16 -1.84 -11.90
C PHE A 688 -4.62 -2.81 -10.82
N GLY A 689 -5.17 -2.32 -9.70
CA GLY A 689 -5.63 -3.19 -8.59
C GLY A 689 -4.56 -4.05 -7.95
N VAL A 690 -3.32 -3.58 -7.96
CA VAL A 690 -2.22 -4.27 -7.28
C VAL A 690 -1.89 -3.58 -5.98
N SER A 691 -1.51 -4.40 -5.00
CA SER A 691 -1.01 -3.97 -3.71
C SER A 691 0.38 -3.34 -3.87
N THR A 692 0.45 -2.03 -3.62
CA THR A 692 1.69 -1.30 -3.41
C THR A 692 1.87 -1.02 -1.93
N PHE A 693 3.11 -0.77 -1.51
CA PHE A 693 3.45 -0.62 -0.10
C PHE A 693 4.15 0.72 0.17
N THR A 694 3.80 1.35 1.27
CA THR A 694 4.38 2.62 1.73
C THR A 694 4.92 2.43 3.15
N CYS A 695 6.21 2.72 3.34
CA CYS A 695 6.95 2.47 4.57
C CYS A 695 7.39 3.78 5.23
N THR A 696 7.23 3.83 6.55
CA THR A 696 7.80 4.83 7.46
C THR A 696 8.45 4.11 8.62
N ASN A 697 9.77 4.11 8.66
CA ASN A 697 10.60 3.43 9.68
C ASN A 697 10.15 1.98 9.98
N TYR A 698 9.66 1.28 8.95
CA TYR A 698 9.13 -0.08 9.07
C TYR A 698 10.25 -1.07 9.41
N ILE A 699 9.95 -1.97 10.34
CA ILE A 699 10.84 -3.08 10.72
C ILE A 699 10.12 -4.42 10.53
N SER A 700 10.79 -5.40 9.95
CA SER A 700 10.36 -6.81 9.94
C SER A 700 11.56 -7.76 10.01
N SER A 701 11.44 -8.82 10.79
CA SER A 701 12.34 -9.99 10.70
C SER A 701 12.29 -10.61 9.30
N THR A 702 13.30 -11.38 8.92
CA THR A 702 13.31 -12.08 7.62
C THR A 702 12.16 -13.08 7.53
N HIS A 703 11.37 -12.98 6.47
CA HIS A 703 10.17 -13.78 6.21
C HIS A 703 9.94 -13.93 4.70
N PHE A 704 8.94 -14.74 4.35
CA PHE A 704 8.27 -14.66 3.07
C PHE A 704 6.77 -14.59 3.33
N ASP A 705 6.04 -13.96 2.43
CA ASP A 705 4.59 -13.93 2.45
C ASP A 705 4.07 -15.13 1.64
N PRO A 706 3.36 -16.08 2.26
CA PRO A 706 2.72 -17.19 1.56
C PRO A 706 1.41 -16.72 0.92
N ASP A 707 1.40 -15.53 0.33
CA ASP A 707 0.30 -15.10 -0.50
C ASP A 707 0.16 -16.11 -1.64
N ILE A 708 -1.07 -16.51 -1.96
CA ILE A 708 -1.38 -17.11 -3.26
C ILE A 708 -1.19 -16.04 -4.33
N GLY A 709 0.08 -15.84 -4.68
CA GLY A 709 0.47 -15.11 -5.85
C GLY A 709 -0.07 -15.84 -7.07
N ILE A 710 -0.47 -15.05 -8.06
CA ILE A 710 -0.50 -15.30 -9.50
C ILE A 710 0.00 -16.69 -9.93
N HIS A 711 1.23 -17.04 -9.55
CA HIS A 711 1.89 -18.29 -9.86
C HIS A 711 1.10 -19.56 -9.50
N ASP A 712 0.30 -19.60 -8.43
CA ASP A 712 -0.48 -20.81 -8.09
C ASP A 712 -1.76 -20.94 -8.90
N LEU A 713 -2.35 -19.82 -9.33
CA LEU A 713 -3.36 -19.82 -10.39
C LEU A 713 -2.77 -20.26 -11.73
N LEU A 714 -1.50 -19.92 -11.96
CA LEU A 714 -0.73 -20.28 -13.14
C LEU A 714 0.15 -21.54 -12.97
N GLN A 715 -0.04 -22.37 -11.95
CA GLN A 715 0.73 -23.63 -11.82
C GLN A 715 0.38 -24.62 -12.95
N ASN A 716 -0.80 -24.47 -13.56
CA ASN A 716 -1.18 -25.14 -14.80
C ASN A 716 -0.46 -24.59 -16.06
N GLN A 717 0.27 -23.47 -15.93
CA GLN A 717 1.10 -22.87 -16.98
C GLN A 717 2.61 -22.98 -16.70
N LYS A 718 3.11 -24.16 -16.32
CA LYS A 718 4.56 -24.47 -16.27
C LYS A 718 5.34 -24.14 -17.56
N LYS A 719 4.66 -23.83 -18.67
CA LYS A 719 5.25 -23.50 -19.99
C LYS A 719 5.56 -22.01 -20.22
N SER A 720 5.07 -21.07 -19.40
CA SER A 720 5.20 -19.63 -19.71
C SER A 720 6.44 -18.93 -19.14
N GLY A 721 7.27 -19.62 -18.35
CA GLY A 721 8.44 -19.01 -17.69
C GLY A 721 8.06 -17.86 -16.74
N TYR A 722 6.82 -17.86 -16.23
CA TYR A 722 6.24 -16.71 -15.56
C TYR A 722 6.79 -16.54 -14.15
N VAL A 723 7.69 -15.56 -14.02
CA VAL A 723 8.23 -15.09 -12.73
C VAL A 723 7.13 -14.45 -11.90
N GLY A 724 7.06 -14.79 -10.61
CA GLY A 724 6.02 -14.29 -9.70
C GLY A 724 5.94 -12.76 -9.63
N GLY A 725 4.74 -12.24 -9.38
CA GLY A 725 4.45 -10.81 -9.40
C GLY A 725 5.37 -9.99 -8.50
N LEU A 726 5.93 -8.92 -9.09
CA LEU A 726 6.74 -7.94 -8.37
C LEU A 726 5.85 -6.79 -7.87
N TYR A 727 5.84 -6.57 -6.56
CA TYR A 727 5.06 -5.54 -5.89
C TYR A 727 5.90 -4.29 -5.61
N PRO A 728 5.46 -3.08 -6.02
CA PRO A 728 6.14 -1.83 -5.68
C PRO A 728 6.02 -1.47 -4.19
N CYS A 729 7.14 -1.11 -3.57
CA CYS A 729 7.22 -0.55 -2.24
C CYS A 729 8.05 0.75 -2.24
N THR A 730 7.76 1.70 -1.35
CA THR A 730 8.52 2.94 -1.23
C THR A 730 8.72 3.38 0.22
N GLN A 731 9.85 4.02 0.47
CA GLN A 731 10.13 4.74 1.70
C GLN A 731 9.71 6.20 1.52
N LEU A 732 8.56 6.59 2.09
CA LEU A 732 8.09 7.98 2.03
C LEU A 732 8.87 8.87 3.00
N THR A 733 9.11 8.37 4.21
CA THR A 733 9.78 9.06 5.31
C THR A 733 10.73 8.11 6.03
N LYS A 734 11.93 8.62 6.36
CA LYS A 734 12.98 7.92 7.10
C LYS A 734 13.74 8.98 7.90
N THR A 735 13.87 8.79 9.21
CA THR A 735 14.26 9.84 10.18
C THR A 735 14.98 9.23 11.38
N GLY A 736 15.94 9.96 11.97
CA GLY A 736 16.57 9.56 13.24
C GLY A 736 17.37 8.26 13.18
N CYS A 737 18.01 7.96 12.04
CA CYS A 737 18.64 6.67 11.79
C CYS A 737 19.88 6.78 10.89
N GLY A 738 20.84 5.87 11.08
CA GLY A 738 22.07 5.81 10.31
C GLY A 738 21.90 5.24 8.89
N PRO A 739 22.97 5.26 8.08
CA PRO A 739 22.96 4.78 6.69
C PRO A 739 22.65 3.28 6.55
N HIS A 740 22.86 2.47 7.60
CA HIS A 740 22.64 1.02 7.62
C HIS A 740 21.26 0.60 8.16
N ASP A 741 20.54 1.51 8.83
CA ASP A 741 19.27 1.26 9.49
C ASP A 741 18.09 1.23 8.51
N TYR A 742 17.00 0.54 8.86
CA TYR A 742 15.71 0.49 8.12
C TYR A 742 15.85 0.13 6.62
N ASN A 743 16.94 -0.50 6.22
CA ASN A 743 17.23 -0.85 4.84
C ASN A 743 16.48 -2.14 4.44
N PHE A 744 16.13 -2.30 3.16
CA PHE A 744 15.38 -3.47 2.71
C PHE A 744 16.33 -4.56 2.23
N ALA A 745 16.13 -5.79 2.72
CA ALA A 745 16.99 -6.93 2.46
C ALA A 745 16.26 -7.98 1.62
N TYR A 746 16.80 -8.26 0.44
CA TYR A 746 16.47 -9.41 -0.40
C TYR A 746 17.27 -10.61 0.11
N ALA A 747 16.91 -11.15 1.28
CA ALA A 747 17.67 -12.18 1.98
C ALA A 747 18.00 -13.40 1.09
N ARG A 748 17.00 -13.92 0.35
CA ARG A 748 17.16 -15.01 -0.63
C ARG A 748 18.25 -14.76 -1.67
N TRP A 749 18.46 -13.50 -2.04
CA TRP A 749 19.31 -13.10 -3.17
C TRP A 749 20.63 -12.49 -2.73
N GLY A 750 20.84 -12.32 -1.41
CA GLY A 750 22.08 -11.78 -0.87
C GLY A 750 22.28 -10.29 -1.12
N VAL A 751 21.21 -9.51 -1.27
CA VAL A 751 21.29 -8.07 -1.57
C VAL A 751 20.57 -7.25 -0.51
N VAL A 752 21.18 -6.15 -0.06
CA VAL A 752 20.55 -5.11 0.76
C VAL A 752 20.52 -3.81 -0.02
N ILE A 753 19.36 -3.16 -0.12
CA ILE A 753 19.24 -1.82 -0.72
C ILE A 753 19.20 -0.76 0.39
N GLN A 754 19.97 0.31 0.22
CA GLN A 754 19.89 1.46 1.12
C GLN A 754 18.58 2.21 0.88
N THR A 755 17.61 2.08 1.79
CA THR A 755 16.37 2.86 1.72
C THR A 755 16.71 4.31 2.07
N ARG A 756 16.17 5.24 1.28
CA ARG A 756 16.19 6.68 1.56
C ARG A 756 14.78 7.21 1.26
N PRO A 757 14.37 8.37 1.80
CA PRO A 757 13.14 9.01 1.34
C PRO A 757 13.18 9.16 -0.19
N ASN A 758 12.08 8.83 -0.88
CA ASN A 758 12.00 8.80 -2.35
C ASN A 758 12.75 7.63 -3.03
N THR A 759 13.05 6.54 -2.30
CA THR A 759 13.43 5.25 -2.91
C THR A 759 12.19 4.40 -3.18
N VAL A 760 12.07 3.84 -4.38
CA VAL A 760 11.07 2.84 -4.75
C VAL A 760 11.79 1.53 -5.07
N TRP A 761 11.30 0.41 -4.57
CA TRP A 761 11.79 -0.92 -4.96
C TRP A 761 10.63 -1.83 -5.33
N VAL A 762 10.96 -2.94 -6.00
CA VAL A 762 10.01 -3.97 -6.41
C VAL A 762 10.50 -5.33 -5.95
N PHE A 763 9.63 -6.12 -5.33
CA PHE A 763 9.98 -7.41 -4.73
C PHE A 763 8.86 -8.43 -4.91
N ASN A 764 9.21 -9.71 -4.94
CA ASN A 764 8.25 -10.81 -4.86
C ASN A 764 8.13 -11.24 -3.40
N GLY A 765 6.93 -11.13 -2.81
CA GLY A 765 6.69 -11.49 -1.40
C GLY A 765 7.02 -12.95 -1.06
N ARG A 766 6.99 -13.86 -2.07
CA ARG A 766 7.36 -15.28 -1.91
C ARG A 766 8.86 -15.52 -1.76
N HIS A 767 9.70 -14.53 -1.99
CA HIS A 767 11.14 -14.61 -1.76
C HIS A 767 11.46 -14.18 -0.33
N GLU A 768 12.40 -14.85 0.34
CA GLU A 768 12.82 -14.47 1.68
C GLU A 768 13.39 -13.05 1.67
N HIS A 769 12.74 -12.16 2.42
CA HIS A 769 13.03 -10.74 2.49
C HIS A 769 12.76 -10.20 3.90
N GLY A 770 13.20 -8.98 4.19
CA GLY A 770 12.99 -8.33 5.48
C GLY A 770 13.64 -6.96 5.54
N THR A 771 13.86 -6.46 6.75
CA THR A 771 14.56 -5.18 6.96
C THR A 771 15.85 -5.40 7.75
N VAL A 772 16.91 -4.67 7.40
CA VAL A 772 18.02 -4.45 8.32
C VAL A 772 17.50 -3.57 9.45
N MET A 773 17.38 -4.17 10.62
CA MET A 773 16.82 -3.54 11.81
C MET A 773 17.79 -2.47 12.32
N PRO A 774 17.29 -1.27 12.67
CA PRO A 774 18.04 -0.25 13.39
C PRO A 774 18.57 -0.75 14.72
N SER A 775 19.49 0.02 15.30
CA SER A 775 19.85 -0.12 16.71
C SER A 775 18.71 0.31 17.65
N GLN A 776 18.77 -0.12 18.91
CA GLN A 776 17.80 0.29 19.94
C GLN A 776 17.90 1.81 20.19
N SER A 777 19.10 2.37 20.15
CA SER A 777 19.35 3.82 20.25
C SER A 777 18.66 4.62 19.15
N ALA A 778 18.74 4.18 17.88
CA ALA A 778 18.08 4.86 16.75
C ALA A 778 16.55 4.86 16.91
N VAL A 779 15.95 3.73 17.29
CA VAL A 779 14.50 3.64 17.58
C VAL A 779 14.10 4.54 18.76
N ASN A 780 14.97 4.66 19.78
CA ASN A 780 14.72 5.54 20.92
C ASN A 780 14.79 7.03 20.51
N ALA A 781 15.80 7.42 19.73
CA ALA A 781 15.97 8.80 19.24
C ALA A 781 14.78 9.27 18.40
N GLU A 782 14.22 8.38 17.56
CA GLU A 782 12.99 8.63 16.81
C GLU A 782 11.79 8.90 17.74
N MET A 783 11.59 8.07 18.77
CA MET A 783 10.49 8.25 19.74
C MET A 783 10.62 9.58 20.52
N TRP A 784 11.84 9.95 20.94
CA TRP A 784 12.10 11.23 21.60
C TRP A 784 11.83 12.42 20.68
N SER A 785 12.25 12.35 19.42
CA SER A 785 12.01 13.40 18.42
C SER A 785 10.51 13.67 18.23
N GLY A 786 9.71 12.61 18.13
CA GLY A 786 8.25 12.72 18.04
C GLY A 786 7.60 13.30 19.30
N LEU A 787 8.09 12.92 20.49
CA LEU A 787 7.61 13.45 21.76
C LEU A 787 7.93 14.93 21.93
N ILE A 788 9.15 15.36 21.61
CA ILE A 788 9.58 16.77 21.72
C ILE A 788 8.74 17.67 20.81
N ILE A 789 8.48 17.25 19.56
CA ILE A 789 7.61 18.00 18.65
C ILE A 789 6.19 18.11 19.22
N SER A 790 5.62 17.02 19.74
CA SER A 790 4.28 17.03 20.35
C SER A 790 4.19 17.93 21.59
N VAL A 791 5.16 17.84 22.50
CA VAL A 791 5.19 18.66 23.73
C VAL A 791 5.44 20.14 23.40
N GLY A 792 6.38 20.44 22.50
CA GLY A 792 6.67 21.81 22.07
C GLY A 792 5.49 22.47 21.36
N PHE A 793 4.77 21.74 20.49
CA PHE A 793 3.59 22.28 19.81
C PHE A 793 2.46 22.57 20.80
N ASN A 794 2.22 21.69 21.78
CA ASN A 794 1.25 21.95 22.84
C ASN A 794 1.67 23.12 23.75
N ALA A 795 2.95 23.27 24.04
CA ALA A 795 3.49 24.39 24.84
C ALA A 795 3.52 25.74 24.10
N VAL A 796 3.30 25.76 22.77
CA VAL A 796 3.11 26.97 21.96
C VAL A 796 1.63 27.31 21.78
N ILE A 797 0.73 26.33 22.00
CA ILE A 797 -0.73 26.52 21.97
C ILE A 797 -1.27 27.02 23.33
N ILE A 798 -0.59 26.68 24.43
CA ILE A 798 -0.89 27.09 25.82
C ILE A 798 -0.28 28.47 26.13
#